data_AF-A0A959XA75-F1
#
_entry.id   AF-A0A959XA75-F1
#
_cell.length_a   1.000
_cell.length_b   1.000
_cell.length_c   1.000
_cell.angle_alpha   90.00
_cell.angle_beta   90.00
_cell.angle_gamma   90.00
#
_symmetry.space_group_name_H-M   'P 1'
#
loop_
_entity.id
_entity.type
_entity.pdbx_description
1 polymer ?
#
loop_
_entity_poly.entity_id
_entity_poly.type
_entity_poly.pdbx_seq_one_letter_code
_entity_poly.pdbx_strand_id
1 'polypeptide(L)'
;MSLIDRHSTTEASADKLYFAQVREDAEIEIEALSEVLDGTIAVVTSGGCTALSLLAAGTGEIHAVDLNKTQNDITELKAVAAASLPWSELLTFLDARPGDPVQRRVTYDALRGQLSAHARGYFDGHHKAITGGILHAGITEKFMKGLVATLRRGIVKNGVMEQILLAPDLATQQRLWEQGWDNRRWRAFLATLCNRRVFDKVYAEGFFTNTGKTSFADHFGSVIKHVLTELPARNNPYAHDIITGHFGEDLPAYLTEKAAVTIAESTGRLHLWDQPMTTWLAQRAEGSLDGVTLSNICEWFTKPEIEQLFASLARAVRPDGVVVMRNFVGWTDLPDSAQQWFDVDPRSEELSLADRSLMQYRVVVLKRRAVARPRLPMEPTQLGEADAAELLALARSNPISSSTTYVVDRSRFGAVAERIPGAKLIGGRVDGQLVSVAAMIPFGARVAGGDIRVTYLGGVVADRAHPGRGLEIVEQATSEWFDSDSQVFVWLTNDDNERIDRTANNDQWRDQVDKIAAVNYTEVLPQTRAKLPAGWAFGPAAEGDREQAIGFINDYYADRNLYTPMTLDDLSRFPNATPADLLCLYDEQHRLRGAAWVWAPAPYAQVIPIKFDAMSKGWEKAVTAARRLGAPLPQPPVEGQPLKTIHVRRLAFADQQAGKVIVGQLGNVVLERGAHSMSYVDDPRVGIPKRHQLVFTYPGHIGARLKPDSPTSFESLRARPVFIDVSLT
;
A
#
# COMPACT_ATOMS: atom_id res chain seq x y z
N MET A 1 18.76 -3.81 -14.37
CA MET A 1 17.84 -3.67 -13.22
C MET A 1 16.81 -4.78 -13.33
N SER A 2 16.31 -5.30 -12.20
CA SER A 2 15.25 -6.32 -12.21
C SER A 2 14.01 -5.75 -12.90
N LEU A 3 13.34 -6.54 -13.75
CA LEU A 3 12.11 -6.12 -14.43
C LEU A 3 10.91 -6.07 -13.49
N ILE A 4 10.95 -6.87 -12.41
CA ILE A 4 9.86 -7.07 -11.47
C ILE A 4 10.29 -6.54 -10.11
N ASP A 5 9.36 -5.86 -9.44
CA ASP A 5 9.54 -5.38 -8.08
C ASP A 5 9.44 -6.55 -7.09
N ARG A 6 10.52 -6.80 -6.35
CA ARG A 6 10.63 -7.94 -5.44
C ARG A 6 11.13 -7.49 -4.07
N HIS A 7 10.36 -7.86 -3.05
CA HIS A 7 10.58 -7.51 -1.66
C HIS A 7 10.96 -8.77 -0.88
N SER A 8 12.15 -8.79 -0.27
CA SER A 8 12.61 -9.94 0.50
C SER A 8 12.70 -9.65 1.99
N THR A 9 12.21 -10.59 2.80
CA THR A 9 12.35 -10.56 4.26
C THR A 9 13.29 -11.66 4.78
N THR A 10 13.64 -11.59 6.07
CA THR A 10 14.42 -12.63 6.76
C THR A 10 13.60 -13.86 7.12
N GLU A 11 12.27 -13.77 7.12
CA GLU A 11 11.36 -14.88 7.48
C GLU A 11 11.22 -15.90 6.34
N ALA A 12 11.43 -15.47 5.10
CA ALA A 12 11.30 -16.34 3.94
C ALA A 12 12.48 -17.31 3.81
N SER A 13 12.13 -18.57 3.53
CA SER A 13 13.07 -19.66 3.32
C SER A 13 13.42 -19.80 1.83
N ALA A 14 14.62 -20.29 1.55
CA ALA A 14 15.00 -20.75 0.22
C ALA A 14 15.02 -22.28 0.26
N ASP A 15 13.89 -22.89 -0.08
CA ASP A 15 13.73 -24.35 -0.08
C ASP A 15 13.61 -24.90 -1.52
N LYS A 16 13.29 -26.17 -1.67
CA LYS A 16 13.06 -26.83 -2.95
C LYS A 16 11.90 -26.17 -3.70
N LEU A 17 11.94 -26.29 -5.03
CA LEU A 17 10.81 -25.96 -5.88
C LEU A 17 9.75 -27.07 -5.75
N TYR A 18 8.71 -26.83 -4.95
CA TYR A 18 7.62 -27.80 -4.78
C TYR A 18 6.71 -27.84 -6.02
N PHE A 19 6.43 -26.68 -6.61
CA PHE A 19 5.47 -26.51 -7.69
C PHE A 19 6.08 -25.67 -8.80
N ALA A 20 6.38 -26.27 -9.95
CA ALA A 20 6.61 -25.44 -11.13
C ALA A 20 5.29 -24.92 -11.72
N GLN A 21 4.18 -25.60 -11.40
CA GLN A 21 2.82 -25.30 -11.81
C GLN A 21 1.89 -25.57 -10.63
N VAL A 22 1.00 -24.63 -10.31
CA VAL A 22 0.01 -24.82 -9.24
C VAL A 22 -1.15 -25.72 -9.70
N ARG A 23 -1.40 -25.79 -11.03
CA ARG A 23 -2.48 -26.57 -11.66
C ARG A 23 -3.86 -26.32 -11.03
N GLU A 24 -4.07 -25.08 -10.62
CA GLU A 24 -5.38 -24.51 -10.32
C GLU A 24 -5.92 -23.89 -11.60
N ASP A 25 -7.21 -24.08 -11.86
CA ASP A 25 -7.87 -23.46 -12.99
C ASP A 25 -8.10 -21.97 -12.74
N ALA A 26 -7.18 -21.13 -13.22
CA ALA A 26 -7.18 -19.70 -12.95
C ALA A 26 -8.37 -18.95 -13.56
N GLU A 27 -9.10 -19.56 -14.51
CA GLU A 27 -10.38 -19.00 -14.99
C GLU A 27 -11.39 -18.88 -13.83
N ILE A 28 -11.32 -19.79 -12.86
CA ILE A 28 -12.17 -19.74 -11.66
C ILE A 28 -11.85 -18.51 -10.81
N GLU A 29 -10.56 -18.22 -10.57
CA GLU A 29 -10.16 -17.00 -9.86
C GLU A 29 -10.55 -15.74 -10.62
N ILE A 30 -10.38 -15.72 -11.94
CA ILE A 30 -10.75 -14.58 -12.79
C ILE A 30 -12.26 -14.32 -12.70
N GLU A 31 -13.08 -15.37 -12.76
CA GLU A 31 -14.54 -15.26 -12.64
C GLU A 31 -14.97 -14.83 -11.23
N ALA A 32 -14.40 -15.45 -10.20
CA ALA A 32 -14.70 -15.12 -8.81
C ALA A 32 -14.36 -13.67 -8.47
N LEU A 33 -13.22 -13.17 -8.97
CA LEU A 33 -12.70 -11.82 -8.72
C LEU A 33 -13.15 -10.78 -9.75
N SER A 34 -14.03 -11.13 -10.69
CA SER A 34 -14.43 -10.27 -11.82
C SER A 34 -14.94 -8.88 -11.40
N GLU A 35 -15.65 -8.78 -10.27
CA GLU A 35 -16.17 -7.50 -9.73
C GLU A 35 -15.09 -6.57 -9.16
N VAL A 36 -13.90 -7.11 -8.89
CA VAL A 36 -12.80 -6.42 -8.19
C VAL A 36 -11.48 -6.51 -8.96
N LEU A 37 -11.56 -6.94 -10.22
CA LEU A 37 -10.40 -7.37 -10.98
C LEU A 37 -9.45 -6.20 -11.24
N ASP A 38 -9.97 -5.00 -11.49
CA ASP A 38 -9.21 -3.77 -11.75
C ASP A 38 -8.52 -3.17 -10.51
N GLY A 39 -8.73 -3.75 -9.33
CA GLY A 39 -8.16 -3.31 -8.06
C GLY A 39 -6.81 -3.94 -7.70
N THR A 40 -6.50 -3.91 -6.41
CA THR A 40 -5.31 -4.48 -5.77
C THR A 40 -5.63 -5.89 -5.24
N ILE A 41 -4.99 -6.90 -5.82
CA ILE A 41 -5.23 -8.30 -5.49
C ILE A 41 -3.98 -8.95 -4.91
N ALA A 42 -4.14 -9.61 -3.76
CA ALA A 42 -3.11 -10.47 -3.18
C ALA A 42 -3.31 -11.92 -3.61
N VAL A 43 -2.22 -12.62 -3.92
CA VAL A 43 -2.24 -14.02 -4.36
C VAL A 43 -1.12 -14.80 -3.71
N VAL A 44 -1.39 -16.02 -3.25
CA VAL A 44 -0.32 -16.95 -2.89
C VAL A 44 0.45 -17.31 -4.15
N THR A 45 1.75 -17.00 -4.20
CA THR A 45 2.50 -17.11 -5.46
C THR A 45 2.50 -18.52 -6.02
N SER A 46 2.89 -19.52 -5.22
CA SER A 46 3.04 -20.91 -5.69
C SER A 46 3.85 -20.96 -7.00
N GLY A 47 3.38 -21.68 -8.02
CA GLY A 47 4.05 -21.69 -9.34
C GLY A 47 3.77 -20.46 -10.22
N GLY A 48 3.16 -19.40 -9.69
CA GLY A 48 2.89 -18.13 -10.38
C GLY A 48 1.76 -18.15 -11.42
N CYS A 49 1.11 -19.30 -11.64
CA CYS A 49 0.15 -19.45 -12.75
C CYS A 49 -1.09 -18.59 -12.55
N THR A 50 -1.66 -18.59 -11.34
CA THR A 50 -2.82 -17.79 -10.97
C THR A 50 -2.48 -16.29 -10.98
N ALA A 51 -1.34 -15.91 -10.39
CA ALA A 51 -0.87 -14.52 -10.37
C ALA A 51 -0.71 -13.94 -11.79
N LEU A 52 -0.06 -14.68 -12.69
CA LEU A 52 0.14 -14.25 -14.08
C LEU A 52 -1.16 -14.27 -14.89
N SER A 53 -2.10 -15.17 -14.57
CA SER A 53 -3.41 -15.21 -15.23
C SER A 53 -4.27 -14.01 -14.84
N LEU A 54 -4.30 -13.64 -13.55
CA LEU A 54 -4.99 -12.44 -13.07
C LEU A 54 -4.37 -11.17 -13.65
N LEU A 55 -3.04 -11.09 -13.68
CA LEU A 55 -2.33 -9.99 -14.33
C LEU A 55 -2.73 -9.86 -15.82
N ALA A 56 -2.77 -10.99 -16.54
CA ALA A 56 -3.19 -11.03 -17.94
C ALA A 56 -4.67 -10.68 -18.15
N ALA A 57 -5.52 -10.91 -17.15
CA ALA A 57 -6.93 -10.56 -17.16
C ALA A 57 -7.18 -9.05 -16.92
N GLY A 58 -6.13 -8.30 -16.58
CA GLY A 58 -6.16 -6.84 -16.52
C GLY A 58 -6.04 -6.25 -15.11
N THR A 59 -5.64 -7.04 -14.11
CA THR A 59 -5.65 -6.57 -12.73
C THR A 59 -4.82 -5.33 -12.46
N GLY A 60 -5.34 -4.42 -11.63
CA GLY A 60 -4.71 -3.15 -11.28
C GLY A 60 -3.34 -3.32 -10.65
N GLU A 61 -3.26 -4.09 -9.57
CA GLU A 61 -1.99 -4.47 -8.92
C GLU A 61 -2.05 -5.91 -8.41
N ILE A 62 -0.99 -6.68 -8.61
CA ILE A 62 -0.85 -8.06 -8.11
C ILE A 62 0.27 -8.13 -7.08
N HIS A 63 -0.10 -8.46 -5.83
CA HIS A 63 0.85 -8.82 -4.79
C HIS A 63 0.94 -10.34 -4.65
N ALA A 64 1.93 -10.94 -5.28
CA ALA A 64 2.21 -12.36 -5.18
C ALA A 64 3.12 -12.64 -3.98
N VAL A 65 2.61 -13.37 -2.99
CA VAL A 65 3.24 -13.59 -1.69
C VAL A 65 3.55 -15.07 -1.48
N ASP A 66 4.79 -15.39 -1.13
CA ASP A 66 5.20 -16.75 -0.81
C ASP A 66 6.28 -16.77 0.27
N LEU A 67 6.18 -17.75 1.18
CA LEU A 67 7.20 -18.00 2.19
C LEU A 67 8.47 -18.58 1.55
N ASN A 68 8.33 -19.37 0.48
CA ASN A 68 9.44 -20.01 -0.21
C ASN A 68 9.89 -19.16 -1.40
N LYS A 69 11.08 -18.57 -1.28
CA LYS A 69 11.71 -17.73 -2.30
C LYS A 69 11.80 -18.40 -3.67
N THR A 70 11.94 -19.72 -3.69
CA THR A 70 12.07 -20.50 -4.92
C THR A 70 10.79 -20.52 -5.76
N GLN A 71 9.62 -20.34 -5.13
CA GLN A 71 8.33 -20.19 -5.82
C GLN A 71 8.21 -18.82 -6.50
N ASN A 72 8.68 -17.77 -5.82
CA ASN A 72 8.83 -16.45 -6.41
C ASN A 72 9.89 -16.45 -7.54
N ASP A 73 10.98 -17.22 -7.42
CA ASP A 73 12.02 -17.32 -8.46
C ASP A 73 11.45 -17.85 -9.79
N ILE A 74 10.65 -18.91 -9.77
CA ILE A 74 10.05 -19.45 -11.00
C ILE A 74 8.98 -18.53 -11.58
N THR A 75 8.24 -17.83 -10.73
CA THR A 75 7.25 -16.83 -11.17
C THR A 75 7.93 -15.66 -11.86
N GLU A 76 9.03 -15.17 -11.28
CA GLU A 76 9.89 -14.14 -11.85
C GLU A 76 10.44 -14.58 -13.22
N LEU A 77 10.94 -15.80 -13.34
CA LEU A 77 11.44 -16.35 -14.61
C LEU A 77 10.35 -16.39 -15.70
N LYS A 78 9.14 -16.83 -15.35
CA LYS A 78 8.01 -16.89 -16.29
C LYS A 78 7.60 -15.50 -16.77
N ALA A 79 7.49 -14.54 -15.86
CA ALA A 79 7.13 -13.16 -16.19
C ALA A 79 8.20 -12.49 -17.07
N VAL A 80 9.49 -12.65 -16.73
CA VAL A 80 10.59 -12.13 -17.57
C VAL A 80 10.60 -12.79 -18.94
N ALA A 81 10.37 -14.10 -19.03
CA ALA A 81 10.27 -14.81 -20.29
C ALA A 81 9.08 -14.31 -21.13
N ALA A 82 7.91 -14.14 -20.53
CA ALA A 82 6.72 -13.62 -21.22
C ALA A 82 6.95 -12.18 -21.73
N ALA A 83 7.67 -11.36 -20.98
CA ALA A 83 7.99 -9.99 -21.37
C ALA A 83 9.09 -9.88 -22.45
N SER A 84 9.95 -10.89 -22.58
CA SER A 84 11.15 -10.82 -23.42
C SER A 84 11.10 -11.68 -24.68
N LEU A 85 10.20 -12.68 -24.75
CA LEU A 85 10.19 -13.67 -25.82
C LEU A 85 8.93 -13.56 -26.67
N PRO A 86 9.02 -13.81 -27.99
CA PRO A 86 7.85 -14.12 -28.81
C PRO A 86 7.07 -15.30 -28.21
N TRP A 87 5.75 -15.30 -28.40
CA TRP A 87 4.86 -16.29 -27.77
C TRP A 87 5.25 -17.75 -28.08
N SER A 88 5.63 -18.07 -29.32
CA SER A 88 6.06 -19.43 -29.69
C SER A 88 7.37 -19.84 -29.00
N GLU A 89 8.30 -18.91 -28.82
CA GLU A 89 9.56 -19.12 -28.08
C GLU A 89 9.30 -19.27 -26.58
N LEU A 90 8.38 -18.49 -26.01
CA LEU A 90 7.92 -18.65 -24.63
C LEU A 90 7.43 -20.06 -24.35
N LEU A 91 6.56 -20.61 -25.21
CA LEU A 91 5.98 -21.95 -25.01
C LEU A 91 7.04 -23.05 -25.05
N THR A 92 7.99 -22.97 -25.97
CA THR A 92 9.07 -23.96 -26.10
C THR A 92 10.13 -23.80 -25.00
N PHE A 93 10.40 -22.57 -24.56
CA PHE A 93 11.28 -22.26 -23.43
C PHE A 93 10.75 -22.86 -22.13
N LEU A 94 9.48 -22.61 -21.81
CA LEU A 94 8.84 -23.10 -20.59
C LEU A 94 8.56 -24.61 -20.61
N ASP A 95 8.58 -25.24 -21.79
CA ASP A 95 8.15 -26.64 -22.04
C ASP A 95 6.64 -26.86 -21.99
N ALA A 96 5.87 -25.80 -22.24
CA ALA A 96 4.43 -25.86 -22.53
C ALA A 96 4.17 -26.54 -23.89
N ARG A 97 5.15 -26.42 -24.80
CA ARG A 97 5.30 -27.21 -26.02
C ARG A 97 6.70 -27.84 -26.05
N PRO A 98 6.89 -28.99 -26.70
CA PRO A 98 8.20 -29.60 -26.85
C PRO A 98 9.23 -28.61 -27.42
N GLY A 99 10.40 -28.55 -26.81
CA GLY A 99 11.49 -27.64 -27.20
C GLY A 99 12.85 -28.29 -26.98
N ASP A 100 13.87 -27.76 -27.66
CA ASP A 100 15.24 -28.26 -27.56
C ASP A 100 15.89 -27.84 -26.23
N PRO A 101 16.39 -28.79 -25.40
CA PRO A 101 17.13 -28.50 -24.18
C PRO A 101 18.30 -27.52 -24.36
N VAL A 102 19.01 -27.57 -25.50
CA VAL A 102 20.13 -26.66 -25.78
C VAL A 102 19.61 -25.25 -26.00
N GLN A 103 18.56 -25.10 -26.82
CA GLN A 103 17.93 -23.81 -27.05
C GLN A 103 17.38 -23.19 -25.75
N ARG A 104 16.75 -23.98 -24.86
CA ARG A 104 16.30 -23.47 -23.54
C ARG A 104 17.44 -22.87 -22.74
N ARG A 105 18.60 -23.51 -22.76
CA ARG A 105 19.78 -23.00 -22.06
C ARG A 105 20.23 -21.67 -22.66
N VAL A 106 20.30 -21.58 -24.00
CA VAL A 106 20.65 -20.34 -24.70
C VAL A 106 19.67 -19.22 -24.36
N THR A 107 18.36 -19.51 -24.39
CA THR A 107 17.32 -18.55 -24.01
C THR A 107 17.47 -18.11 -22.56
N TYR A 108 17.68 -19.02 -21.60
CA TYR A 108 17.93 -18.66 -20.21
C TYR A 108 19.18 -17.77 -20.05
N ASP A 109 20.29 -18.08 -20.74
CA ASP A 109 21.51 -17.28 -20.68
C ASP A 109 21.30 -15.84 -21.20
N ALA A 110 20.34 -15.63 -22.12
CA ALA A 110 19.91 -14.30 -22.56
C ALA A 110 19.00 -13.58 -21.53
N LEU A 111 18.14 -14.31 -20.81
CA LEU A 111 17.17 -13.75 -19.86
C LEU A 111 17.75 -13.48 -18.46
N ARG A 112 18.73 -14.28 -18.01
CA ARG A 112 19.24 -14.27 -16.62
C ARG A 112 19.73 -12.91 -16.11
N GLY A 113 20.10 -11.98 -17.00
CA GLY A 113 20.51 -10.63 -16.65
C GLY A 113 19.38 -9.74 -16.13
N GLN A 114 18.12 -10.12 -16.41
CA GLN A 114 16.91 -9.40 -16.00
C GLN A 114 16.31 -9.93 -14.70
N LEU A 115 16.77 -11.08 -14.23
CA LEU A 115 16.33 -11.70 -12.97
C LEU A 115 17.01 -11.05 -11.77
N SER A 116 16.33 -11.10 -10.64
CA SER A 116 16.88 -10.82 -9.32
C SER A 116 18.09 -11.72 -9.02
N ALA A 117 18.94 -11.26 -8.10
CA ALA A 117 20.13 -12.00 -7.73
C ALA A 117 19.82 -13.39 -7.19
N HIS A 118 18.71 -13.54 -6.45
CA HIS A 118 18.27 -14.81 -5.89
C HIS A 118 17.80 -15.77 -6.99
N ALA A 119 16.86 -15.36 -7.85
CA ALA A 119 16.34 -16.19 -8.93
C ALA A 119 17.44 -16.62 -9.90
N ARG A 120 18.32 -15.70 -10.29
CA ARG A 120 19.49 -16.03 -11.11
C ARG A 120 20.38 -17.07 -10.43
N GLY A 121 20.74 -16.86 -9.16
CA GLY A 121 21.56 -17.80 -8.39
C GLY A 121 20.93 -19.20 -8.29
N TYR A 122 19.61 -19.27 -8.09
CA TYR A 122 18.87 -20.51 -8.07
C TYR A 122 19.00 -21.26 -9.41
N PHE A 123 18.62 -20.65 -10.53
CA PHE A 123 18.61 -21.33 -11.83
C PHE A 123 20.02 -21.63 -12.38
N ASP A 124 21.02 -20.80 -12.06
CA ASP A 124 22.43 -21.08 -12.36
C ASP A 124 22.91 -22.37 -11.68
N GLY A 125 22.53 -22.56 -10.41
CA GLY A 125 22.82 -23.78 -9.66
C GLY A 125 21.99 -24.99 -10.12
N HIS A 126 20.87 -24.77 -10.80
CA HIS A 126 19.88 -25.79 -11.17
C HIS A 126 19.65 -25.87 -12.68
N HIS A 127 20.72 -25.89 -13.50
CA HIS A 127 20.61 -25.93 -14.97
C HIS A 127 19.63 -26.99 -15.52
N LYS A 128 19.48 -28.14 -14.85
CA LYS A 128 18.53 -29.20 -15.24
C LYS A 128 17.06 -28.78 -15.12
N ALA A 129 16.73 -27.83 -14.24
CA ALA A 129 15.40 -27.23 -14.16
C ALA A 129 15.05 -26.45 -15.43
N ILE A 130 16.07 -25.87 -16.10
CA ILE A 130 15.89 -25.18 -17.38
C ILE A 130 15.87 -26.19 -18.53
N THR A 131 16.95 -26.97 -18.69
CA THR A 131 17.11 -27.85 -19.86
C THR A 131 16.10 -29.00 -19.88
N GLY A 132 15.66 -29.47 -18.71
CA GLY A 132 14.70 -30.56 -18.55
C GLY A 132 13.23 -30.14 -18.68
N GLY A 133 12.97 -28.84 -18.89
CA GLY A 133 11.62 -28.26 -18.97
C GLY A 133 11.22 -27.56 -17.68
N ILE A 134 11.03 -26.24 -17.76
CA ILE A 134 10.81 -25.37 -16.60
C ILE A 134 9.50 -25.72 -15.90
N LEU A 135 8.43 -25.93 -16.65
CA LEU A 135 7.12 -26.31 -16.12
C LEU A 135 7.08 -27.72 -15.51
N HIS A 136 8.14 -28.53 -15.68
CA HIS A 136 8.25 -29.90 -15.14
C HIS A 136 9.33 -30.02 -14.06
N ALA A 137 9.90 -28.88 -13.63
CA ALA A 137 11.06 -28.86 -12.75
C ALA A 137 10.72 -29.11 -11.26
N GLY A 138 9.47 -28.87 -10.85
CA GLY A 138 9.06 -28.99 -9.45
C GLY A 138 8.95 -30.44 -8.97
N ILE A 139 8.93 -30.61 -7.64
CA ILE A 139 8.80 -31.93 -7.00
C ILE A 139 7.48 -32.57 -7.40
N THR A 140 6.41 -31.78 -7.42
CA THR A 140 5.06 -32.29 -7.66
C THR A 140 4.90 -32.79 -9.09
N GLU A 141 5.44 -32.08 -10.08
CA GLU A 141 5.36 -32.51 -11.48
C GLU A 141 6.15 -33.79 -11.72
N LYS A 142 7.33 -33.93 -11.09
CA LYS A 142 8.11 -35.18 -11.12
C LYS A 142 7.37 -36.35 -10.48
N PHE A 143 6.70 -36.11 -9.35
CA PHE A 143 5.89 -37.12 -8.68
C PHE A 143 4.70 -37.55 -9.56
N MET A 144 3.95 -36.60 -10.13
CA MET A 144 2.84 -36.88 -11.04
C MET A 144 3.29 -37.64 -12.30
N LYS A 145 4.43 -37.28 -12.89
CA LYS A 145 5.02 -38.03 -14.01
C LYS A 145 5.27 -39.50 -13.65
N GLY A 146 5.74 -39.77 -12.43
CA GLY A 146 5.91 -41.12 -11.89
C GLY A 146 4.57 -41.86 -11.71
N LEU A 147 3.55 -41.19 -11.19
CA LEU A 147 2.20 -41.75 -11.06
C LEU A 147 1.62 -42.13 -12.43
N VAL A 148 1.66 -41.23 -13.41
CA VAL A 148 1.16 -41.48 -14.78
C VAL A 148 1.94 -42.59 -15.46
N ALA A 149 3.27 -42.62 -15.33
CA ALA A 149 4.09 -43.73 -15.85
C ALA A 149 3.70 -45.07 -15.21
N THR A 150 3.33 -45.09 -13.93
CA THR A 150 2.84 -46.27 -13.23
C THR A 150 1.46 -46.67 -13.74
N LEU A 151 0.57 -45.71 -13.97
CA LEU A 151 -0.75 -45.97 -14.54
C LEU A 151 -0.67 -46.63 -15.93
N ARG A 152 0.28 -46.17 -16.76
CA ARG A 152 0.59 -46.71 -18.09
C ARG A 152 1.15 -48.13 -18.07
N ARG A 153 1.63 -48.65 -16.92
CA ARG A 153 2.11 -50.03 -16.77
C ARG A 153 0.95 -51.02 -16.54
N GLY A 154 -0.13 -50.84 -17.30
CA GLY A 154 -1.30 -51.71 -17.31
C GLY A 154 -2.24 -51.57 -16.11
N ILE A 155 -2.16 -50.46 -15.35
CA ILE A 155 -3.20 -50.13 -14.36
C ILE A 155 -4.42 -49.59 -15.08
N VAL A 156 -4.23 -48.64 -15.99
CA VAL A 156 -5.23 -48.22 -16.98
C VAL A 156 -4.97 -48.98 -18.27
N LYS A 157 -6.03 -49.42 -18.97
CA LYS A 157 -5.86 -50.12 -20.26
C LYS A 157 -5.16 -49.23 -21.28
N ASN A 158 -4.30 -49.83 -22.11
CA ASN A 158 -3.48 -49.09 -23.09
C ASN A 158 -4.33 -48.21 -24.00
N GLY A 159 -3.92 -46.95 -24.17
CA GLY A 159 -4.58 -45.98 -25.04
C GLY A 159 -5.83 -45.30 -24.47
N VAL A 160 -6.38 -45.80 -23.35
CA VAL A 160 -7.63 -45.23 -22.78
C VAL A 160 -7.44 -43.81 -22.28
N MET A 161 -6.27 -43.48 -21.73
CA MET A 161 -5.98 -42.11 -21.27
C MET A 161 -6.06 -41.12 -22.43
N GLU A 162 -5.40 -41.41 -23.54
CA GLU A 162 -5.42 -40.60 -24.76
C GLU A 162 -6.80 -40.56 -25.40
N GLN A 163 -7.52 -41.69 -25.41
CA GLN A 163 -8.88 -41.76 -25.95
C GLN A 163 -9.87 -40.90 -25.16
N ILE A 164 -9.73 -40.82 -23.83
CA ILE A 164 -10.54 -39.91 -23.00
C ILE A 164 -10.24 -38.46 -23.36
N LEU A 165 -8.95 -38.08 -23.45
CA LEU A 165 -8.55 -36.73 -23.85
C LEU A 165 -9.06 -36.35 -25.26
N LEU A 166 -9.12 -37.31 -26.18
CA LEU A 166 -9.57 -37.06 -27.56
C LEU A 166 -11.07 -37.34 -27.78
N ALA A 167 -11.81 -37.72 -26.75
CA ALA A 167 -13.23 -38.05 -26.88
C ALA A 167 -14.03 -36.86 -27.44
N PRO A 168 -15.01 -37.11 -28.32
CA PRO A 168 -15.83 -36.03 -28.90
C PRO A 168 -16.95 -35.56 -27.97
N ASP A 169 -17.33 -36.37 -26.98
CA ASP A 169 -18.45 -36.12 -26.07
C ASP A 169 -18.28 -36.83 -24.71
N LEU A 170 -19.04 -36.37 -23.70
CA LEU A 170 -19.02 -36.91 -22.34
C LEU A 170 -19.47 -38.38 -22.27
N ALA A 171 -20.45 -38.77 -23.09
CA ALA A 171 -20.94 -40.16 -23.11
C ALA A 171 -19.83 -41.13 -23.53
N THR A 172 -18.94 -40.71 -24.44
CA THR A 172 -17.77 -41.46 -24.85
C THR A 172 -16.68 -41.46 -23.79
N GLN A 173 -16.42 -40.34 -23.12
CA GLN A 173 -15.52 -40.29 -21.96
C GLN A 173 -15.95 -41.28 -20.85
N GLN A 174 -17.23 -41.27 -20.49
CA GLN A 174 -17.80 -42.15 -19.46
C GLN A 174 -17.67 -43.63 -19.83
N ARG A 175 -17.97 -43.98 -21.09
CA ARG A 175 -17.81 -45.36 -21.58
C ARG A 175 -16.35 -45.82 -21.51
N LEU A 176 -15.41 -44.98 -21.94
CA LEU A 176 -13.98 -45.27 -21.89
C LEU A 176 -13.47 -45.41 -20.46
N TRP A 177 -13.97 -44.57 -19.55
CA TRP A 177 -13.70 -44.66 -18.12
C TRP A 177 -14.14 -46.01 -17.56
N GLU A 178 -15.40 -46.41 -17.76
CA GLU A 178 -15.95 -47.68 -17.25
C GLU A 178 -15.27 -48.91 -17.85
N GLN A 179 -15.01 -48.89 -19.15
CA GLN A 179 -14.44 -50.04 -19.86
C GLN A 179 -12.93 -50.17 -19.69
N GLY A 180 -12.24 -49.08 -19.33
CA GLY A 180 -10.79 -48.95 -19.49
C GLY A 180 -10.03 -48.44 -18.27
N TRP A 181 -10.57 -47.44 -17.58
CA TRP A 181 -9.91 -46.77 -16.47
C TRP A 181 -10.30 -47.36 -15.12
N ASP A 182 -11.60 -47.39 -14.78
CA ASP A 182 -12.09 -47.84 -13.48
C ASP A 182 -12.15 -49.37 -13.36
N ASN A 183 -10.97 -49.96 -13.24
CA ASN A 183 -10.81 -51.39 -13.02
C ASN A 183 -10.20 -51.70 -11.64
N ARG A 184 -10.11 -52.98 -11.28
CA ARG A 184 -9.57 -53.43 -9.98
C ARG A 184 -8.14 -52.94 -9.71
N ARG A 185 -7.30 -52.79 -10.75
CA ARG A 185 -5.93 -52.29 -10.61
C ARG A 185 -5.92 -50.79 -10.29
N TRP A 186 -6.79 -50.00 -10.92
CA TRP A 186 -6.97 -48.59 -10.61
C TRP A 186 -7.42 -48.37 -9.16
N ARG A 187 -8.43 -49.12 -8.70
CA ARG A 187 -8.90 -49.02 -7.31
C ARG A 187 -7.82 -49.42 -6.30
N ALA A 188 -7.03 -50.45 -6.61
CA ALA A 188 -5.87 -50.84 -5.80
C ALA A 188 -4.75 -49.78 -5.83
N PHE A 189 -4.51 -49.14 -6.98
CA PHE A 189 -3.56 -48.04 -7.12
C PHE A 189 -3.92 -46.86 -6.22
N LEU A 190 -5.18 -46.42 -6.23
CA LEU A 190 -5.65 -45.34 -5.36
C LEU A 190 -5.41 -45.69 -3.88
N ALA A 191 -5.82 -46.88 -3.45
CA ALA A 191 -5.66 -47.32 -2.07
C ALA A 191 -4.18 -47.43 -1.61
N THR A 192 -3.25 -47.68 -2.54
CA THR A 192 -1.85 -47.98 -2.20
C THR A 192 -0.88 -46.82 -2.44
N LEU A 193 -1.09 -46.00 -3.47
CA LEU A 193 -0.19 -44.90 -3.85
C LEU A 193 -0.79 -43.51 -3.58
N CYS A 194 -2.12 -43.38 -3.58
CA CYS A 194 -2.81 -42.15 -3.23
C CYS A 194 -3.21 -42.14 -1.75
N ASN A 195 -2.24 -42.33 -0.85
CA ASN A 195 -2.47 -42.26 0.59
C ASN A 195 -1.53 -41.27 1.30
N ARG A 196 -1.97 -40.86 2.49
CA ARG A 196 -1.29 -39.84 3.30
C ARG A 196 0.20 -40.08 3.51
N ARG A 197 0.62 -41.33 3.81
CA ARG A 197 2.03 -41.66 4.09
C ARG A 197 2.95 -41.48 2.88
N VAL A 198 2.42 -41.64 1.67
CA VAL A 198 3.18 -41.40 0.44
C VAL A 198 3.33 -39.90 0.23
N PHE A 199 2.24 -39.14 0.40
CA PHE A 199 2.23 -37.69 0.21
C PHE A 199 3.08 -36.96 1.25
N ASP A 200 3.10 -37.39 2.52
CA ASP A 200 3.99 -36.84 3.57
C ASP A 200 5.49 -36.98 3.23
N LYS A 201 5.87 -37.91 2.35
CA LYS A 201 7.27 -38.05 1.89
C LYS A 201 7.63 -37.15 0.70
N VAL A 202 6.62 -36.64 0.00
CA VAL A 202 6.78 -35.84 -1.22
C VAL A 202 6.74 -34.36 -0.89
N TYR A 203 5.82 -33.95 -0.02
CA TYR A 203 5.59 -32.55 0.33
C TYR A 203 6.32 -32.15 1.61
N ALA A 204 6.38 -30.83 1.85
CA ALA A 204 6.96 -30.25 3.05
C ALA A 204 6.23 -30.73 4.32
N GLU A 205 6.96 -30.73 5.44
CA GLU A 205 6.34 -30.92 6.75
C GLU A 205 5.27 -29.85 6.99
N GLY A 206 4.13 -30.25 7.54
CA GLY A 206 2.99 -29.36 7.80
C GLY A 206 2.05 -29.10 6.62
N PHE A 207 2.35 -29.56 5.40
CA PHE A 207 1.52 -29.34 4.20
C PHE A 207 0.05 -29.74 4.40
N PHE A 208 -0.19 -30.80 5.16
CA PHE A 208 -1.52 -31.36 5.40
C PHE A 208 -1.84 -31.36 6.91
N THR A 209 -1.55 -30.26 7.59
CA THR A 209 -1.85 -30.05 9.02
C THR A 209 -3.36 -30.08 9.28
N ASN A 210 -4.14 -29.49 8.39
CA ASN A 210 -5.58 -29.34 8.54
C ASN A 210 -6.38 -30.00 7.40
N THR A 211 -6.17 -31.30 7.19
CA THR A 211 -6.94 -32.11 6.21
C THR A 211 -8.05 -32.96 6.82
N GLY A 212 -8.27 -32.89 8.14
CA GLY A 212 -9.23 -33.75 8.83
C GLY A 212 -8.94 -35.25 8.65
N LYS A 213 -10.01 -36.07 8.58
CA LYS A 213 -9.93 -37.54 8.37
C LYS A 213 -10.18 -37.95 6.91
N THR A 214 -10.02 -37.02 5.95
CA THR A 214 -10.33 -37.28 4.54
C THR A 214 -9.46 -38.41 3.98
N SER A 215 -10.10 -39.34 3.27
CA SER A 215 -9.42 -40.40 2.54
C SER A 215 -8.83 -39.82 1.25
N PHE A 216 -7.49 -39.79 1.17
CA PHE A 216 -6.79 -39.31 -0.03
C PHE A 216 -7.17 -40.15 -1.27
N ALA A 217 -7.39 -41.46 -1.09
CA ALA A 217 -7.74 -42.35 -2.18
C ALA A 217 -9.13 -42.03 -2.75
N ASP A 218 -10.12 -41.79 -1.88
CA ASP A 218 -11.47 -41.43 -2.29
C ASP A 218 -11.48 -40.02 -2.91
N HIS A 219 -10.71 -39.10 -2.34
CA HIS A 219 -10.53 -37.74 -2.83
C HIS A 219 -9.97 -37.69 -4.26
N PHE A 220 -8.78 -38.23 -4.49
CA PHE A 220 -8.20 -38.20 -5.84
C PHE A 220 -9.02 -39.04 -6.81
N GLY A 221 -9.64 -40.13 -6.33
CA GLY A 221 -10.57 -40.93 -7.12
C GLY A 221 -11.78 -40.14 -7.60
N SER A 222 -12.40 -39.33 -6.75
CA SER A 222 -13.57 -38.52 -7.09
C SER A 222 -13.22 -37.35 -8.01
N VAL A 223 -12.18 -36.57 -7.69
CA VAL A 223 -11.75 -35.42 -8.51
C VAL A 223 -11.36 -35.88 -9.93
N ILE A 224 -10.54 -36.92 -10.03
CA ILE A 224 -10.10 -37.43 -11.35
C ILE A 224 -11.29 -37.95 -12.15
N LYS A 225 -12.22 -38.66 -11.49
CA LYS A 225 -13.45 -39.15 -12.15
C LYS A 225 -14.29 -37.97 -12.64
N HIS A 226 -14.58 -36.99 -11.78
CA HIS A 226 -15.36 -35.81 -12.11
C HIS A 226 -14.80 -35.12 -13.35
N VAL A 227 -13.52 -34.72 -13.30
CA VAL A 227 -12.87 -33.98 -14.38
C VAL A 227 -12.81 -34.78 -15.69
N LEU A 228 -12.59 -36.09 -15.63
CA LEU A 228 -12.47 -36.92 -16.84
C LEU A 228 -13.79 -37.48 -17.36
N THR A 229 -14.92 -37.31 -16.66
CA THR A 229 -16.21 -37.89 -17.07
C THR A 229 -17.39 -36.93 -17.07
N GLU A 230 -17.26 -35.77 -16.42
CA GLU A 230 -18.31 -34.75 -16.30
C GLU A 230 -17.90 -33.42 -16.96
N LEU A 231 -16.60 -33.19 -17.15
CA LEU A 231 -16.07 -32.05 -17.91
C LEU A 231 -15.47 -32.49 -19.26
N PRO A 232 -15.54 -31.66 -20.32
CA PRO A 232 -14.90 -31.98 -21.59
C PRO A 232 -13.38 -32.09 -21.46
N ALA A 233 -12.85 -33.31 -21.50
CA ALA A 233 -11.42 -33.58 -21.33
C ALA A 233 -10.59 -33.06 -22.51
N ARG A 234 -11.20 -32.96 -23.69
CA ARG A 234 -10.60 -32.45 -24.94
C ARG A 234 -10.07 -31.02 -24.82
N ASN A 235 -10.73 -30.19 -24.02
CA ASN A 235 -10.37 -28.79 -23.83
C ASN A 235 -9.75 -28.53 -22.46
N ASN A 236 -9.32 -29.58 -21.76
CA ASN A 236 -8.73 -29.47 -20.43
C ASN A 236 -7.19 -29.45 -20.52
N PRO A 237 -6.55 -28.27 -20.41
CA PRO A 237 -5.09 -28.16 -20.53
C PRO A 237 -4.37 -28.98 -19.44
N TYR A 238 -4.91 -29.03 -18.23
CA TYR A 238 -4.29 -29.71 -17.09
C TYR A 238 -4.30 -31.23 -17.27
N ALA A 239 -5.41 -31.80 -17.76
CA ALA A 239 -5.51 -33.23 -18.07
C ALA A 239 -4.50 -33.64 -19.15
N HIS A 240 -4.40 -32.83 -20.21
CA HIS A 240 -3.43 -33.05 -21.29
C HIS A 240 -1.99 -33.01 -20.77
N ASP A 241 -1.61 -31.97 -20.00
CA ASP A 241 -0.26 -31.83 -19.45
C ASP A 241 0.11 -32.98 -18.51
N ILE A 242 -0.79 -33.36 -17.60
CA ILE A 242 -0.53 -34.46 -16.66
C ILE A 242 -0.35 -35.79 -17.41
N ILE A 243 -1.23 -36.12 -18.35
CA ILE A 243 -1.24 -37.43 -19.02
C ILE A 243 -0.14 -37.54 -20.07
N THR A 244 0.06 -36.48 -20.88
CA THR A 244 0.94 -36.51 -22.06
C THR A 244 2.30 -35.84 -21.83
N GLY A 245 2.41 -35.01 -20.78
CA GLY A 245 3.60 -34.22 -20.48
C GLY A 245 3.63 -32.83 -21.13
N HIS A 246 2.62 -32.48 -21.93
CA HIS A 246 2.48 -31.14 -22.53
C HIS A 246 1.00 -30.78 -22.67
N PHE A 247 0.71 -29.48 -22.76
CA PHE A 247 -0.65 -29.01 -23.00
C PHE A 247 -1.18 -29.42 -24.39
N GLY A 248 -2.50 -29.57 -24.52
CA GLY A 248 -3.19 -29.76 -25.80
C GLY A 248 -3.26 -28.47 -26.62
N GLU A 249 -4.25 -28.36 -27.51
CA GLU A 249 -4.50 -27.09 -28.24
C GLU A 249 -4.78 -25.95 -27.27
N ASP A 250 -5.66 -26.19 -26.28
CA ASP A 250 -5.93 -25.28 -25.18
C ASP A 250 -4.74 -25.15 -24.23
N LEU A 251 -4.57 -23.94 -23.69
CA LEU A 251 -3.49 -23.56 -22.78
C LEU A 251 -4.08 -22.95 -21.50
N PRO A 252 -3.38 -23.01 -20.35
CA PRO A 252 -3.72 -22.20 -19.19
C PRO A 252 -3.77 -20.71 -19.54
N ALA A 253 -4.64 -19.94 -18.87
CA ALA A 253 -4.93 -18.54 -19.20
C ALA A 253 -3.68 -17.68 -19.42
N TYR A 254 -2.69 -17.75 -18.51
CA TYR A 254 -1.44 -16.98 -18.61
C TYR A 254 -0.52 -17.35 -19.79
N LEU A 255 -0.73 -18.50 -20.45
CA LEU A 255 0.09 -18.97 -21.57
C LEU A 255 -0.54 -18.70 -22.94
N THR A 256 -1.73 -18.10 -23.00
CA THR A 256 -2.32 -17.68 -24.28
C THR A 256 -1.50 -16.54 -24.92
N GLU A 257 -1.59 -16.39 -26.24
CA GLU A 257 -0.86 -15.32 -26.95
C GLU A 257 -1.26 -13.94 -26.45
N LYS A 258 -2.57 -13.71 -26.27
CA LYS A 258 -3.10 -12.47 -25.67
C LYS A 258 -2.53 -12.23 -24.27
N ALA A 259 -2.51 -13.26 -23.43
CA ALA A 259 -1.99 -13.12 -22.07
C ALA A 259 -0.50 -12.78 -22.04
N ALA A 260 0.31 -13.39 -22.90
CA ALA A 260 1.74 -13.10 -22.97
C ALA A 260 2.00 -11.62 -23.30
N VAL A 261 1.24 -11.05 -24.25
CA VAL A 261 1.30 -9.62 -24.59
C VAL A 261 0.89 -8.76 -23.39
N THR A 262 -0.26 -9.04 -22.75
CA THR A 262 -0.72 -8.27 -21.60
C THR A 262 0.29 -8.32 -20.45
N ILE A 263 0.85 -9.50 -20.13
CA ILE A 263 1.85 -9.66 -19.07
C ILE A 263 3.08 -8.81 -19.37
N ALA A 264 3.57 -8.82 -20.62
CA ALA A 264 4.72 -8.02 -21.05
C ALA A 264 4.51 -6.52 -20.82
N GLU A 265 3.31 -6.01 -21.07
CA GLU A 265 2.94 -4.60 -20.86
C GLU A 265 2.68 -4.25 -19.38
N SER A 266 2.52 -5.27 -18.53
CA SER A 266 1.99 -5.13 -17.17
C SER A 266 2.96 -5.58 -16.08
N THR A 267 4.21 -5.90 -16.40
CA THR A 267 5.18 -6.40 -15.41
C THR A 267 5.42 -5.43 -14.25
N GLY A 268 5.22 -4.13 -14.46
CA GLY A 268 5.30 -3.11 -13.42
C GLY A 268 4.20 -3.18 -12.36
N ARG A 269 3.12 -3.93 -12.62
CA ARG A 269 1.99 -4.18 -11.71
C ARG A 269 2.12 -5.48 -10.90
N LEU A 270 3.22 -6.22 -11.09
CA LEU A 270 3.49 -7.47 -10.40
C LEU A 270 4.54 -7.23 -9.31
N HIS A 271 4.14 -7.43 -8.06
CA HIS A 271 5.00 -7.33 -6.89
C HIS A 271 5.18 -8.69 -6.25
N LEU A 272 6.43 -9.16 -6.16
CA LEU A 272 6.78 -10.41 -5.50
C LEU A 272 7.20 -10.15 -4.05
N TRP A 273 6.65 -10.92 -3.11
CA TRP A 273 6.94 -10.79 -1.69
C TRP A 273 7.44 -12.12 -1.13
N ASP A 274 8.71 -12.15 -0.72
CA ASP A 274 9.29 -13.29 -0.02
C ASP A 274 9.01 -13.15 1.50
N GLN A 275 7.83 -13.60 1.94
CA GLN A 275 7.42 -13.63 3.35
C GLN A 275 6.14 -14.49 3.55
N PRO A 276 5.81 -14.89 4.79
CA PRO A 276 4.53 -15.55 5.06
C PRO A 276 3.33 -14.66 4.70
N MET A 277 2.30 -15.24 4.07
CA MET A 277 1.05 -14.55 3.74
C MET A 277 0.38 -13.92 4.97
N THR A 278 0.41 -14.61 6.11
CA THR A 278 -0.13 -14.13 7.39
C THR A 278 0.58 -12.86 7.86
N THR A 279 1.91 -12.85 7.86
CA THR A 279 2.73 -11.67 8.20
C THR A 279 2.44 -10.52 7.24
N TRP A 280 2.39 -10.80 5.93
CA TRP A 280 2.14 -9.78 4.92
C TRP A 280 0.76 -9.12 5.08
N LEU A 281 -0.30 -9.94 5.25
CA LEU A 281 -1.67 -9.48 5.50
C LEU A 281 -1.78 -8.67 6.80
N ALA A 282 -1.07 -9.08 7.87
CA ALA A 282 -1.05 -8.34 9.13
C ALA A 282 -0.45 -6.93 8.99
N GLN A 283 0.44 -6.72 8.02
CA GLN A 283 1.06 -5.41 7.72
C GLN A 283 0.25 -4.54 6.75
N ARG A 284 -0.74 -5.11 6.04
CA ARG A 284 -1.57 -4.34 5.11
C ARG A 284 -2.40 -3.31 5.85
N ALA A 285 -2.67 -2.17 5.23
CA ALA A 285 -3.62 -1.21 5.79
C ALA A 285 -5.04 -1.81 5.75
N GLU A 286 -5.93 -1.28 6.60
CA GLU A 286 -7.33 -1.70 6.56
C GLU A 286 -7.92 -1.41 5.18
N GLY A 287 -8.74 -2.34 4.64
CA GLY A 287 -9.36 -2.31 3.31
C GLY A 287 -8.48 -1.81 2.17
N SER A 288 -7.18 -2.16 2.20
CA SER A 288 -6.24 -1.84 1.14
C SER A 288 -6.24 -2.85 -0.01
N LEU A 289 -7.00 -3.95 0.13
CA LEU A 289 -7.12 -5.00 -0.86
C LEU A 289 -8.55 -5.11 -1.36
N ASP A 290 -8.69 -5.18 -2.68
CA ASP A 290 -9.95 -5.45 -3.38
C ASP A 290 -10.21 -6.96 -3.45
N GLY A 291 -9.15 -7.75 -3.61
CA GLY A 291 -9.21 -9.20 -3.74
C GLY A 291 -8.08 -9.93 -3.03
N VAL A 292 -8.35 -11.15 -2.57
CA VAL A 292 -7.31 -12.08 -2.07
C VAL A 292 -7.59 -13.48 -2.56
N THR A 293 -6.61 -14.16 -3.17
CA THR A 293 -6.67 -15.61 -3.40
C THR A 293 -5.63 -16.34 -2.56
N LEU A 294 -6.12 -17.28 -1.76
CA LEU A 294 -5.35 -17.98 -0.73
C LEU A 294 -4.85 -19.36 -1.18
N SER A 295 -5.23 -19.84 -2.38
CA SER A 295 -5.02 -21.24 -2.77
C SER A 295 -5.45 -22.17 -1.60
N ASN A 296 -4.69 -23.21 -1.28
CA ASN A 296 -4.96 -24.15 -0.18
C ASN A 296 -4.16 -23.88 1.10
N ILE A 297 -3.67 -22.65 1.34
CA ILE A 297 -2.79 -22.38 2.50
C ILE A 297 -3.44 -22.70 3.86
N CYS A 298 -4.77 -22.71 3.95
CA CYS A 298 -5.48 -23.10 5.17
C CYS A 298 -5.19 -24.55 5.61
N GLU A 299 -4.76 -25.43 4.71
CA GLU A 299 -4.37 -26.81 5.05
C GLU A 299 -3.03 -26.88 5.78
N TRP A 300 -2.22 -25.83 5.70
CA TRP A 300 -0.95 -25.69 6.41
C TRP A 300 -1.11 -25.17 7.83
N PHE A 301 -2.28 -24.59 8.15
CA PHE A 301 -2.51 -23.86 9.38
C PHE A 301 -3.31 -24.67 10.40
N THR A 302 -2.98 -24.48 11.67
CA THR A 302 -3.82 -24.90 12.80
C THR A 302 -5.07 -24.02 12.88
N LYS A 303 -6.10 -24.48 13.61
CA LYS A 303 -7.34 -23.70 13.79
C LYS A 303 -7.09 -22.26 14.30
N PRO A 304 -6.25 -22.01 15.33
CA PRO A 304 -5.95 -20.65 15.77
C PRO A 304 -5.26 -19.78 14.71
N GLU A 305 -4.40 -20.37 13.87
CA GLU A 305 -3.75 -19.64 12.77
C GLU A 305 -4.74 -19.29 11.66
N ILE A 306 -5.72 -20.17 11.39
CA ILE A 306 -6.84 -19.87 10.50
C ILE A 306 -7.67 -18.70 11.05
N GLU A 307 -8.02 -18.71 12.34
CA GLU A 307 -8.72 -17.58 12.98
C GLU A 307 -7.96 -16.26 12.82
N GLN A 308 -6.64 -16.27 13.02
CA GLN A 308 -5.79 -15.08 12.84
C GLN A 308 -5.69 -14.63 11.37
N LEU A 309 -5.62 -15.58 10.43
CA LEU A 309 -5.65 -15.29 9.00
C LEU A 309 -6.95 -14.57 8.63
N PHE A 310 -8.10 -15.10 9.05
CA PHE A 310 -9.40 -14.49 8.76
C PHE A 310 -9.61 -13.15 9.45
N ALA A 311 -9.08 -12.95 10.67
CA ALA A 311 -9.05 -11.63 11.29
C ALA A 311 -8.23 -10.62 10.48
N SER A 312 -7.10 -11.05 9.93
CA SER A 312 -6.27 -10.20 9.06
C SER A 312 -6.96 -9.89 7.73
N LEU A 313 -7.65 -10.87 7.14
CA LEU A 313 -8.45 -10.69 5.92
C LEU A 313 -9.63 -9.74 6.15
N ALA A 314 -10.37 -9.91 7.25
CA ALA A 314 -11.51 -9.07 7.59
C ALA A 314 -11.13 -7.58 7.72
N ARG A 315 -9.89 -7.32 8.15
CA ARG A 315 -9.30 -5.99 8.24
C ARG A 315 -8.74 -5.52 6.90
N ALA A 316 -7.96 -6.33 6.20
CA ALA A 316 -7.21 -5.90 5.02
C ALA A 316 -8.06 -5.79 3.75
N VAL A 317 -9.13 -6.58 3.62
CA VAL A 317 -10.03 -6.58 2.46
C VAL A 317 -11.14 -5.55 2.66
N ARG A 318 -11.35 -4.68 1.66
CA ARG A 318 -12.40 -3.64 1.74
C ARG A 318 -13.81 -4.23 1.73
N PRO A 319 -14.82 -3.51 2.24
CA PRO A 319 -16.22 -3.82 1.96
C PRO A 319 -16.46 -4.15 0.49
N ASP A 320 -17.28 -5.18 0.23
CA ASP A 320 -17.57 -5.75 -1.09
C ASP A 320 -16.37 -6.38 -1.82
N GLY A 321 -15.17 -6.36 -1.22
CA GLY A 321 -14.01 -7.10 -1.70
C GLY A 321 -14.21 -8.61 -1.64
N VAL A 322 -13.40 -9.35 -2.40
CA VAL A 322 -13.60 -10.79 -2.62
C VAL A 322 -12.40 -11.60 -2.14
N VAL A 323 -12.65 -12.65 -1.37
CA VAL A 323 -11.62 -13.62 -0.97
C VAL A 323 -11.93 -14.98 -1.61
N VAL A 324 -10.97 -15.55 -2.31
CA VAL A 324 -11.06 -16.90 -2.89
C VAL A 324 -10.12 -17.83 -2.11
N MET A 325 -10.62 -18.98 -1.71
CA MET A 325 -9.81 -20.05 -1.15
C MET A 325 -10.14 -21.37 -1.81
N ARG A 326 -9.12 -22.24 -1.87
CA ARG A 326 -9.24 -23.58 -2.40
C ARG A 326 -9.01 -24.59 -1.30
N ASN A 327 -9.63 -25.75 -1.44
CA ASN A 327 -9.25 -26.93 -0.69
C ASN A 327 -8.72 -27.99 -1.64
N PHE A 328 -7.50 -28.42 -1.33
CA PHE A 328 -6.81 -29.46 -2.03
C PHE A 328 -7.31 -30.82 -1.60
N VAL A 329 -7.08 -31.27 -0.36
CA VAL A 329 -7.64 -32.53 0.19
C VAL A 329 -8.44 -32.28 1.46
N GLY A 330 -8.18 -31.17 2.14
CA GLY A 330 -8.87 -30.79 3.36
C GLY A 330 -10.27 -30.26 3.13
N TRP A 331 -10.89 -29.86 4.23
CA TRP A 331 -12.14 -29.10 4.21
C TRP A 331 -12.02 -27.99 5.25
N THR A 332 -11.91 -26.75 4.77
CA THR A 332 -11.86 -25.57 5.65
C THR A 332 -13.16 -24.82 5.51
N ASP A 333 -13.93 -24.75 6.59
CA ASP A 333 -15.12 -23.90 6.66
C ASP A 333 -14.73 -22.48 7.09
N LEU A 334 -15.60 -21.52 6.75
CA LEU A 334 -15.50 -20.15 7.24
C LEU A 334 -15.56 -20.17 8.79
N PRO A 335 -14.51 -19.69 9.49
CA PRO A 335 -14.51 -19.68 10.95
C PRO A 335 -15.70 -18.90 11.51
N ASP A 336 -16.24 -19.33 12.66
CA ASP A 336 -17.40 -18.68 13.29
C ASP A 336 -17.16 -17.19 13.55
N SER A 337 -15.92 -16.83 13.94
CA SER A 337 -15.53 -15.43 14.16
C SER A 337 -15.57 -14.58 12.89
N ALA A 338 -15.44 -15.21 11.72
CA ALA A 338 -15.38 -14.60 10.41
C ALA A 338 -16.75 -14.50 9.72
N GLN A 339 -17.75 -15.25 10.18
CA GLN A 339 -19.12 -15.24 9.63
C GLN A 339 -19.83 -13.89 9.79
N GLN A 340 -19.37 -13.02 10.70
CA GLN A 340 -19.89 -11.65 10.80
C GLN A 340 -19.34 -10.73 9.70
N TRP A 341 -18.22 -11.10 9.07
CA TRP A 341 -17.46 -10.28 8.13
C TRP A 341 -17.58 -10.74 6.68
N PHE A 342 -17.83 -12.03 6.46
CA PHE A 342 -17.87 -12.61 5.13
C PHE A 342 -19.16 -13.39 4.91
N ASP A 343 -19.70 -13.29 3.70
CA ASP A 343 -20.72 -14.19 3.18
C ASP A 343 -20.07 -15.17 2.22
N VAL A 344 -20.49 -16.44 2.27
CA VAL A 344 -20.12 -17.42 1.25
C VAL A 344 -20.94 -17.11 0.01
N ASP A 345 -20.25 -16.77 -1.09
CA ASP A 345 -20.88 -16.49 -2.36
C ASP A 345 -21.50 -17.79 -2.92
N PRO A 346 -22.78 -17.77 -3.34
CA PRO A 346 -23.46 -18.93 -3.93
C PRO A 346 -22.72 -19.55 -5.12
N ARG A 347 -21.91 -18.78 -5.86
CA ARG A 347 -21.10 -19.27 -6.98
C ARG A 347 -20.04 -20.29 -6.56
N SER A 348 -19.71 -20.39 -5.27
CA SER A 348 -18.67 -21.31 -4.77
C SER A 348 -18.87 -22.77 -5.23
N GLU A 349 -20.12 -23.26 -5.21
CA GLU A 349 -20.42 -24.64 -5.61
C GLU A 349 -20.30 -24.82 -7.12
N GLU A 350 -20.88 -23.90 -7.90
CA GLU A 350 -20.79 -23.91 -9.37
C GLU A 350 -19.33 -23.84 -9.85
N LEU A 351 -18.55 -22.93 -9.30
CA LEU A 351 -17.13 -22.76 -9.61
C LEU A 351 -16.29 -23.98 -9.20
N SER A 352 -16.66 -24.65 -8.09
CA SER A 352 -16.00 -25.91 -7.70
C SER A 352 -16.26 -27.02 -8.72
N LEU A 353 -17.48 -27.10 -9.27
CA LEU A 353 -17.85 -28.11 -10.27
C LEU A 353 -17.26 -27.81 -11.66
N ALA A 354 -17.05 -26.53 -11.98
CA ALA A 354 -16.46 -26.09 -13.24
C ALA A 354 -14.92 -26.22 -13.28
N ASP A 355 -14.26 -26.36 -12.12
CA ASP A 355 -12.81 -26.44 -12.02
C ASP A 355 -12.23 -27.63 -12.81
N ARG A 356 -11.36 -27.32 -13.78
CA ARG A 356 -10.70 -28.32 -14.63
C ARG A 356 -9.48 -28.98 -13.97
N SER A 357 -9.11 -28.58 -12.75
CA SER A 357 -7.99 -29.15 -12.01
C SER A 357 -8.24 -30.60 -11.58
N LEU A 358 -7.29 -31.50 -11.86
CA LEU A 358 -7.35 -32.89 -11.36
C LEU A 358 -6.90 -33.03 -9.89
N MET A 359 -6.74 -31.92 -9.20
CA MET A 359 -6.07 -31.84 -7.89
C MET A 359 -6.97 -31.21 -6.84
N GLN A 360 -7.59 -30.07 -7.17
CA GLN A 360 -8.44 -29.31 -6.26
C GLN A 360 -9.86 -29.88 -6.27
N TYR A 361 -10.55 -29.77 -5.13
CA TYR A 361 -11.90 -30.30 -4.98
C TYR A 361 -12.94 -29.23 -4.70
N ARG A 362 -12.55 -28.16 -4.03
CA ARG A 362 -13.47 -27.12 -3.60
C ARG A 362 -12.86 -25.76 -3.75
N VAL A 363 -13.67 -24.84 -4.25
CA VAL A 363 -13.44 -23.41 -4.27
C VAL A 363 -14.49 -22.77 -3.36
N VAL A 364 -14.04 -21.86 -2.49
CA VAL A 364 -14.92 -21.07 -1.65
C VAL A 364 -14.63 -19.60 -1.96
N VAL A 365 -15.66 -18.93 -2.46
CA VAL A 365 -15.65 -17.50 -2.72
C VAL A 365 -16.37 -16.82 -1.56
N LEU A 366 -15.72 -15.84 -0.97
CA LEU A 366 -16.21 -15.09 0.17
C LEU A 366 -16.35 -13.63 -0.23
N LYS A 367 -17.55 -13.07 -0.10
CA LYS A 367 -17.77 -11.64 -0.27
C LYS A 367 -17.63 -10.96 1.07
N ARG A 368 -16.75 -9.96 1.15
CA ARG A 368 -16.61 -9.14 2.35
C ARG A 368 -17.88 -8.33 2.51
N ARG A 369 -18.61 -8.56 3.59
CA ARG A 369 -19.80 -7.77 3.91
C ARG A 369 -19.45 -6.30 3.92
N ALA A 370 -20.26 -5.50 3.25
CA ALA A 370 -20.49 -4.11 3.59
C ALA A 370 -21.15 -4.07 4.97
N VAL A 371 -20.38 -4.39 6.00
CA VAL A 371 -20.70 -3.98 7.34
C VAL A 371 -20.55 -2.47 7.27
N ALA A 372 -21.66 -1.76 7.07
CA ALA A 372 -21.74 -0.38 7.49
C ALA A 372 -21.15 -0.41 8.89
N ARG A 373 -19.96 0.20 9.05
CA ARG A 373 -19.39 0.34 10.39
C ARG A 373 -20.57 0.82 11.22
N PRO A 374 -20.96 0.10 12.29
CA PRO A 374 -21.95 0.67 13.17
C PRO A 374 -21.40 2.06 13.45
N ARG A 375 -22.14 3.11 13.04
CA ARG A 375 -21.88 4.45 13.54
C ARG A 375 -22.10 4.30 15.02
N LEU A 376 -21.05 3.90 15.73
CA LEU A 376 -21.07 3.78 17.16
C LEU A 376 -21.31 5.22 17.59
N PRO A 377 -22.45 5.52 18.23
CA PRO A 377 -22.89 6.88 18.46
C PRO A 377 -21.75 7.65 19.10
N MET A 378 -21.17 8.55 18.31
CA MET A 378 -20.08 9.39 18.73
C MET A 378 -20.71 10.74 18.97
N GLU A 379 -20.66 11.21 20.20
CA GLU A 379 -21.22 12.51 20.53
C GLU A 379 -20.22 13.58 20.08
N PRO A 380 -20.57 14.42 19.07
CA PRO A 380 -19.70 15.50 18.66
C PRO A 380 -19.69 16.55 19.76
N THR A 381 -18.49 16.96 20.16
CA THR A 381 -18.31 18.01 21.15
C THR A 381 -17.36 19.05 20.61
N GLN A 382 -17.72 20.32 20.72
CA GLN A 382 -16.76 21.40 20.51
C GLN A 382 -15.83 21.43 21.72
N LEU A 383 -14.55 21.19 21.47
CA LEU A 383 -13.53 21.14 22.51
C LEU A 383 -13.00 22.55 22.80
N GLY A 384 -12.74 22.82 24.07
CA GLY A 384 -12.20 24.09 24.56
C GLY A 384 -10.97 23.90 25.45
N GLU A 385 -10.61 24.94 26.20
CA GLU A 385 -9.47 24.89 27.14
C GLU A 385 -9.65 23.83 28.25
N ALA A 386 -10.89 23.54 28.64
CA ALA A 386 -11.20 22.52 29.65
C ALA A 386 -10.81 21.09 29.22
N ASP A 387 -10.77 20.82 27.91
CA ASP A 387 -10.47 19.49 27.34
C ASP A 387 -8.96 19.25 27.12
N ALA A 388 -8.11 20.23 27.45
CA ALA A 388 -6.67 20.22 27.14
C ALA A 388 -5.95 18.96 27.63
N ALA A 389 -6.24 18.50 28.85
CA ALA A 389 -5.60 17.31 29.42
C ALA A 389 -5.96 16.03 28.66
N GLU A 390 -7.23 15.91 28.25
CA GLU A 390 -7.74 14.75 27.52
C GLU A 390 -7.22 14.72 26.09
N LEU A 391 -7.16 15.88 25.44
CA LEU A 391 -6.53 16.07 24.13
C LEU A 391 -5.06 15.62 24.13
N LEU A 392 -4.29 16.03 25.15
CA LEU A 392 -2.90 15.62 25.28
C LEU A 392 -2.78 14.11 25.52
N ALA A 393 -3.68 13.53 26.31
CA ALA A 393 -3.70 12.09 26.56
C ALA A 393 -3.99 11.30 25.28
N LEU A 394 -5.01 11.70 24.50
CA LEU A 394 -5.34 11.10 23.21
C LEU A 394 -4.18 11.21 22.20
N ALA A 395 -3.51 12.36 22.14
CA ALA A 395 -2.35 12.55 21.29
C ALA A 395 -1.16 11.65 21.70
N ARG A 396 -0.93 11.48 23.01
CA ARG A 396 0.15 10.64 23.55
C ARG A 396 -0.10 9.15 23.36
N SER A 397 -1.34 8.69 23.48
CA SER A 397 -1.70 7.29 23.20
C SER A 397 -1.66 6.98 21.70
N ASN A 398 -1.75 8.00 20.85
CA ASN A 398 -1.73 7.86 19.39
C ASN A 398 -0.59 8.67 18.75
N PRO A 399 0.69 8.34 19.03
CA PRO A 399 1.83 9.06 18.47
C PRO A 399 1.94 8.87 16.95
N ILE A 400 2.56 9.85 16.29
CA ILE A 400 2.93 9.78 14.87
C ILE A 400 4.26 9.02 14.79
N SER A 401 4.28 7.95 14.00
CA SER A 401 5.45 7.11 13.78
C SER A 401 5.96 7.32 12.36
N SER A 402 7.11 7.97 12.25
CA SER A 402 7.89 8.11 11.01
C SER A 402 9.29 7.56 11.26
N SER A 403 10.35 8.16 10.67
CA SER A 403 11.74 7.92 11.09
C SER A 403 11.95 8.20 12.59
N THR A 404 11.32 9.26 13.12
CA THR A 404 11.23 9.56 14.56
C THR A 404 9.78 9.45 15.03
N THR A 405 9.57 8.94 16.25
CA THR A 405 8.23 8.90 16.87
C THR A 405 7.99 10.18 17.66
N TYR A 406 6.91 10.90 17.36
CA TYR A 406 6.57 12.16 18.01
C TYR A 406 5.06 12.32 18.20
N VAL A 407 4.66 13.28 19.04
CA VAL A 407 3.27 13.73 19.17
C VAL A 407 3.21 15.22 18.87
N VAL A 408 2.09 15.69 18.32
CA VAL A 408 1.84 17.14 18.22
C VAL A 408 0.90 17.51 19.36
N ASP A 409 1.43 18.19 20.36
CA ASP A 409 0.65 18.73 21.47
C ASP A 409 -0.16 19.94 20.97
N ARG A 410 -1.46 19.74 20.87
CA ARG A 410 -2.47 20.76 20.55
C ARG A 410 -3.44 20.98 21.71
N SER A 411 -3.08 20.58 22.92
CA SER A 411 -3.94 20.70 24.10
C SER A 411 -4.40 22.13 24.36
N ARG A 412 -3.57 23.12 23.98
CA ARG A 412 -3.87 24.55 24.11
C ARG A 412 -4.41 25.18 22.83
N PHE A 413 -4.65 24.39 21.78
CA PHE A 413 -5.17 24.90 20.51
C PHE A 413 -6.60 25.44 20.65
N GLY A 414 -7.39 24.97 21.63
CA GLY A 414 -8.70 25.56 21.95
C GLY A 414 -8.64 27.08 22.14
N ALA A 415 -7.61 27.59 22.83
CA ALA A 415 -7.40 29.03 23.02
C ALA A 415 -7.01 29.78 21.73
N VAL A 416 -6.45 29.08 20.73
CA VAL A 416 -6.19 29.64 19.39
C VAL A 416 -7.48 29.69 18.59
N ALA A 417 -8.27 28.62 18.63
CA ALA A 417 -9.54 28.51 17.91
C ALA A 417 -10.51 29.62 18.33
N GLU A 418 -10.58 29.97 19.62
CA GLU A 418 -11.39 31.09 20.12
C GLU A 418 -11.02 32.46 19.54
N ARG A 419 -9.77 32.65 19.10
CA ARG A 419 -9.29 33.91 18.49
C ARG A 419 -9.39 33.94 16.97
N ILE A 420 -9.67 32.81 16.34
CA ILE A 420 -9.82 32.70 14.89
C ILE A 420 -11.32 32.60 14.60
N PRO A 421 -11.95 33.62 14.02
CA PRO A 421 -13.37 33.59 13.73
C PRO A 421 -13.77 32.34 12.93
N GLY A 422 -14.68 31.55 13.50
CA GLY A 422 -15.21 30.32 12.90
C GLY A 422 -14.33 29.07 13.04
N ALA A 423 -13.14 29.16 13.65
CA ALA A 423 -12.32 27.97 13.91
C ALA A 423 -12.94 27.10 15.00
N LYS A 424 -12.87 25.78 14.82
CA LYS A 424 -13.45 24.80 15.73
C LYS A 424 -12.48 23.64 15.94
N LEU A 425 -12.45 23.12 17.16
CA LEU A 425 -11.84 21.84 17.48
C LEU A 425 -12.98 20.88 17.83
N ILE A 426 -13.14 19.82 17.06
CA ILE A 426 -14.27 18.90 17.15
C ILE A 426 -13.76 17.60 17.71
N GLY A 427 -14.29 17.19 18.86
CA GLY A 427 -14.00 15.94 19.53
C GLY A 427 -15.12 14.93 19.35
N GLY A 428 -14.73 13.68 19.12
CA GLY A 428 -15.63 12.55 19.13
C GLY A 428 -15.53 11.78 20.44
N ARG A 429 -16.64 11.66 21.16
CA ARG A 429 -16.70 10.95 22.44
C ARG A 429 -17.47 9.63 22.35
N VAL A 430 -16.99 8.62 23.08
CA VAL A 430 -17.64 7.31 23.27
C VAL A 430 -17.66 7.04 24.77
N ASP A 431 -18.84 6.79 25.35
CA ASP A 431 -19.03 6.59 26.79
C ASP A 431 -18.35 7.69 27.64
N GLY A 432 -18.39 8.94 27.16
CA GLY A 432 -17.78 10.10 27.78
C GLY A 432 -16.27 10.27 27.53
N GLN A 433 -15.58 9.30 26.94
CA GLN A 433 -14.14 9.38 26.62
C GLN A 433 -13.89 9.93 25.23
N LEU A 434 -12.95 10.86 25.10
CA LEU A 434 -12.51 11.40 23.81
C LEU A 434 -11.68 10.38 23.04
N VAL A 435 -12.21 9.92 21.92
CA VAL A 435 -11.58 8.91 21.05
C VAL A 435 -11.11 9.47 19.72
N SER A 436 -11.56 10.67 19.32
CA SER A 436 -11.10 11.33 18.11
C SER A 436 -11.17 12.84 18.23
N VAL A 437 -10.37 13.54 17.41
CA VAL A 437 -10.42 15.00 17.28
C VAL A 437 -10.06 15.42 15.85
N ALA A 438 -10.69 16.48 15.36
CA ALA A 438 -10.33 17.20 14.13
C ALA A 438 -10.39 18.72 14.35
N ALA A 439 -9.49 19.46 13.72
CA ALA A 439 -9.50 20.92 13.70
C ALA A 439 -10.06 21.42 12.37
N MET A 440 -10.97 22.39 12.43
CA MET A 440 -11.55 23.10 11.29
C MET A 440 -11.21 24.57 11.39
N ILE A 441 -10.70 25.14 10.30
CA ILE A 441 -10.26 26.54 10.28
C ILE A 441 -10.75 27.19 8.98
N PRO A 442 -11.78 28.04 9.02
CA PRO A 442 -12.26 28.74 7.85
C PRO A 442 -11.37 29.96 7.54
N PHE A 443 -11.17 30.22 6.24
CA PHE A 443 -10.44 31.38 5.75
C PHE A 443 -10.92 31.79 4.36
N GLY A 444 -10.72 33.07 4.01
CA GLY A 444 -10.90 33.55 2.65
C GLY A 444 -9.66 33.26 1.81
N ALA A 445 -9.83 32.85 0.57
CA ALA A 445 -8.73 32.63 -0.36
C ALA A 445 -9.11 33.15 -1.76
N ARG A 446 -8.13 33.29 -2.64
CA ARG A 446 -8.36 33.63 -4.06
C ARG A 446 -8.03 32.45 -4.95
N VAL A 447 -8.89 32.16 -5.93
CA VAL A 447 -8.68 31.15 -6.98
C VAL A 447 -8.93 31.78 -8.33
N ALA A 448 -7.93 31.69 -9.22
CA ALA A 448 -7.99 32.25 -10.58
C ALA A 448 -8.45 33.74 -10.63
N GLY A 449 -8.17 34.51 -9.58
CA GLY A 449 -8.56 35.93 -9.45
C GLY A 449 -9.90 36.20 -8.76
N GLY A 450 -10.72 35.18 -8.47
CA GLY A 450 -11.97 35.28 -7.72
C GLY A 450 -11.81 34.94 -6.23
N ASP A 451 -12.60 35.56 -5.37
CA ASP A 451 -12.59 35.29 -3.92
C ASP A 451 -13.48 34.07 -3.60
N ILE A 452 -12.97 33.17 -2.77
CA ILE A 452 -13.66 31.96 -2.31
C ILE A 452 -13.53 31.80 -0.79
N ARG A 453 -14.45 31.04 -0.22
CA ARG A 453 -14.39 30.61 1.19
C ARG A 453 -13.90 29.17 1.27
N VAL A 454 -12.88 28.96 2.09
CA VAL A 454 -12.18 27.68 2.23
C VAL A 454 -12.17 27.27 3.69
N THR A 455 -12.36 25.97 3.96
CA THR A 455 -12.14 25.40 5.29
C THR A 455 -10.93 24.48 5.24
N TYR A 456 -9.91 24.80 6.04
CA TYR A 456 -8.83 23.87 6.32
C TYR A 456 -9.31 22.82 7.33
N LEU A 457 -9.14 21.55 6.99
CA LEU A 457 -9.37 20.42 7.87
C LEU A 457 -8.03 19.76 8.20
N GLY A 458 -7.70 19.66 9.48
CA GLY A 458 -6.44 19.06 9.90
C GLY A 458 -6.40 18.67 11.36
N GLY A 459 -5.20 18.36 11.85
CA GLY A 459 -5.01 17.98 13.25
C GLY A 459 -5.74 16.69 13.67
N VAL A 460 -6.06 15.81 12.71
CA VAL A 460 -6.85 14.60 12.97
C VAL A 460 -6.07 13.62 13.83
N VAL A 461 -6.60 13.34 15.02
CA VAL A 461 -6.10 12.27 15.91
C VAL A 461 -7.28 11.37 16.22
N ALA A 462 -7.09 10.07 16.04
CA ALA A 462 -8.10 9.07 16.35
C ALA A 462 -7.45 7.92 17.11
N ASP A 463 -8.22 7.36 18.02
CA ASP A 463 -7.84 6.20 18.81
C ASP A 463 -7.64 4.98 17.92
N ARG A 464 -6.43 4.40 17.98
CA ARG A 464 -6.06 3.20 17.22
C ARG A 464 -6.80 1.95 17.68
N ALA A 465 -7.33 1.91 18.91
CA ALA A 465 -8.14 0.78 19.35
C ALA A 465 -9.49 0.71 18.62
N HIS A 466 -9.91 1.80 17.96
CA HIS A 466 -11.16 1.93 17.25
C HIS A 466 -10.90 2.40 15.80
N PRO A 467 -10.48 1.49 14.89
CA PRO A 467 -10.23 1.84 13.50
C PRO A 467 -11.46 2.50 12.85
N GLY A 468 -11.23 3.62 12.16
CA GLY A 468 -12.28 4.35 11.44
C GLY A 468 -12.81 5.62 12.09
N ARG A 469 -12.53 5.85 13.38
CA ARG A 469 -12.94 7.08 14.08
C ARG A 469 -12.39 8.36 13.45
N GLY A 470 -11.23 8.26 12.80
CA GLY A 470 -10.63 9.37 12.04
C GLY A 470 -11.48 9.80 10.84
N LEU A 471 -12.08 8.85 10.11
CA LEU A 471 -13.00 9.16 9.02
C LEU A 471 -14.33 9.68 9.57
N GLU A 472 -14.88 9.04 10.60
CA GLU A 472 -16.17 9.46 11.18
C GLU A 472 -16.15 10.92 11.67
N ILE A 473 -15.08 11.32 12.38
CA ILE A 473 -14.95 12.71 12.85
C ILE A 473 -14.77 13.69 11.68
N VAL A 474 -14.12 13.28 10.58
CA VAL A 474 -13.98 14.09 9.37
C VAL A 474 -15.31 14.22 8.63
N GLU A 475 -16.05 13.13 8.45
CA GLU A 475 -17.40 13.15 7.87
C GLU A 475 -18.34 14.02 8.70
N GLN A 476 -18.32 13.88 10.01
CA GLN A 476 -19.15 14.68 10.91
C GLN A 476 -18.77 16.16 10.89
N ALA A 477 -17.47 16.48 10.97
CA ALA A 477 -16.95 17.83 10.83
C ALA A 477 -17.40 18.48 9.50
N THR A 478 -17.42 17.72 8.42
CA THR A 478 -17.79 18.19 7.07
C THR A 478 -19.26 18.07 6.71
N SER A 479 -20.12 17.46 7.54
CA SER A 479 -21.56 17.34 7.26
C SER A 479 -22.42 18.10 8.27
N GLU A 480 -22.16 17.96 9.57
CA GLU A 480 -22.97 18.54 10.65
C GLU A 480 -22.46 19.91 11.09
N TRP A 481 -21.15 20.16 10.99
CA TRP A 481 -20.51 21.39 11.50
C TRP A 481 -20.00 22.33 10.41
N PHE A 482 -20.45 22.04 9.18
CA PHE A 482 -20.21 22.81 7.97
C PHE A 482 -20.61 24.28 8.18
N ASP A 483 -19.61 25.15 8.16
CA ASP A 483 -19.84 26.59 8.02
C ASP A 483 -20.60 26.80 6.70
N SER A 484 -21.78 27.41 6.71
CA SER A 484 -22.73 27.40 5.59
C SER A 484 -22.15 27.99 4.29
N ASP A 485 -21.06 28.74 4.41
CA ASP A 485 -20.51 29.62 3.37
C ASP A 485 -19.25 29.06 2.69
N SER A 486 -18.62 27.99 3.19
CA SER A 486 -17.41 27.42 2.59
C SER A 486 -17.71 26.62 1.31
N GLN A 487 -16.91 26.87 0.26
CA GLN A 487 -17.05 26.25 -1.07
C GLN A 487 -16.05 25.10 -1.28
N VAL A 488 -14.89 25.17 -0.61
CA VAL A 488 -13.79 24.21 -0.77
C VAL A 488 -13.28 23.74 0.59
N PHE A 489 -13.07 22.45 0.73
CA PHE A 489 -12.32 21.84 1.82
C PHE A 489 -10.93 21.52 1.35
N VAL A 490 -9.94 21.84 2.17
CA VAL A 490 -8.54 21.54 1.91
C VAL A 490 -7.95 20.89 3.13
N TRP A 491 -7.09 19.90 2.92
CA TRP A 491 -6.30 19.30 3.98
C TRP A 491 -4.89 19.05 3.48
N LEU A 492 -4.01 18.74 4.42
CA LEU A 492 -2.61 18.45 4.16
C LEU A 492 -2.26 17.11 4.78
N THR A 493 -1.67 16.25 3.97
CA THR A 493 -1.22 14.91 4.35
C THR A 493 0.28 14.83 4.11
N ASN A 494 1.00 14.24 5.07
CA ASN A 494 2.40 13.85 4.91
C ASN A 494 2.39 12.39 4.46
N ASP A 495 3.16 12.05 3.43
CA ASP A 495 3.16 10.72 2.83
C ASP A 495 3.63 9.63 3.83
N ASP A 496 4.42 10.02 4.84
CA ASP A 496 4.85 9.14 5.93
C ASP A 496 3.77 8.98 7.05
N ASN A 497 2.70 9.78 7.04
CA ASN A 497 1.69 9.85 8.10
C ASN A 497 0.26 10.03 7.53
N GLU A 498 -0.15 9.12 6.65
CA GLU A 498 -1.48 9.06 6.02
C GLU A 498 -2.59 8.65 7.01
N ARG A 499 -2.87 9.44 8.05
CA ARG A 499 -3.96 9.12 9.01
C ARG A 499 -5.35 9.24 8.41
N ILE A 500 -5.54 10.11 7.43
CA ILE A 500 -6.83 10.32 6.75
C ILE A 500 -7.02 9.24 5.67
N ASP A 501 -6.03 9.03 4.79
CA ASP A 501 -6.15 8.06 3.69
C ASP A 501 -6.09 6.59 4.14
N ARG A 502 -5.46 6.26 5.28
CA ARG A 502 -5.44 4.90 5.84
C ARG A 502 -6.64 4.56 6.72
N THR A 503 -7.47 5.54 7.10
CA THR A 503 -8.68 5.31 7.90
C THR A 503 -9.97 5.50 7.09
N ALA A 504 -9.87 6.08 5.90
CA ALA A 504 -10.97 6.33 4.97
C ALA A 504 -11.05 5.27 3.85
N ASN A 505 -11.68 4.12 4.15
CA ASN A 505 -12.27 3.26 3.10
C ASN A 505 -13.75 3.57 2.98
N ASN A 506 -14.04 4.79 2.54
CA ASN A 506 -15.33 5.10 1.97
C ASN A 506 -15.05 5.58 0.55
N ASP A 507 -15.42 4.77 -0.45
CA ASP A 507 -15.31 5.13 -1.87
C ASP A 507 -16.03 6.46 -2.15
N GLN A 508 -17.05 6.81 -1.37
CA GLN A 508 -17.69 8.14 -1.46
C GLN A 508 -16.78 9.31 -1.12
N TRP A 509 -15.78 9.14 -0.24
CA TRP A 509 -14.82 10.20 0.06
C TRP A 509 -13.63 10.14 -0.90
N ARG A 510 -13.06 8.96 -1.17
CA ARG A 510 -11.92 8.80 -2.09
C ARG A 510 -12.22 9.28 -3.51
N ASP A 511 -13.41 9.00 -4.04
CA ASP A 511 -13.80 9.43 -5.39
C ASP A 511 -14.17 10.93 -5.47
N GLN A 512 -14.27 11.60 -4.32
CA GLN A 512 -14.57 13.05 -4.21
C GLN A 512 -13.35 13.87 -3.75
N VAL A 513 -12.20 13.21 -3.64
CA VAL A 513 -10.96 13.74 -3.09
C VAL A 513 -9.91 13.75 -4.19
N ASP A 514 -9.48 14.94 -4.57
CA ASP A 514 -8.46 15.12 -5.59
C ASP A 514 -7.17 15.63 -4.96
N LYS A 515 -6.04 14.98 -5.27
CA LYS A 515 -4.69 15.49 -4.97
C LYS A 515 -4.41 16.69 -5.89
N ILE A 516 -4.31 17.89 -5.34
CA ILE A 516 -4.16 19.13 -6.13
C ILE A 516 -2.74 19.69 -6.16
N ALA A 517 -1.91 19.36 -5.18
CA ALA A 517 -0.50 19.75 -5.18
C ALA A 517 0.38 18.84 -4.33
N ALA A 518 1.59 18.57 -4.80
CA ALA A 518 2.67 18.05 -3.98
C ALA A 518 3.36 19.20 -3.24
N VAL A 519 3.71 18.99 -1.98
CA VAL A 519 4.42 19.96 -1.15
C VAL A 519 5.55 19.28 -0.38
N ASN A 520 6.56 20.06 -0.05
CA ASN A 520 7.66 19.61 0.79
C ASN A 520 7.65 20.45 2.07
N TYR A 521 7.44 19.81 3.21
CA TYR A 521 7.63 20.44 4.51
C TYR A 521 9.12 20.38 4.86
N THR A 522 9.72 21.55 5.07
CA THR A 522 11.15 21.68 5.37
C THR A 522 11.33 22.11 6.81
N GLU A 523 12.05 21.30 7.57
CA GLU A 523 12.56 21.63 8.91
C GLU A 523 14.05 21.94 8.82
N VAL A 524 14.46 23.10 9.32
CA VAL A 524 15.86 23.54 9.32
C VAL A 524 16.35 23.70 10.76
N LEU A 525 17.51 23.11 11.05
CA LEU A 525 18.22 23.24 12.32
C LEU A 525 19.51 24.06 12.10
N PRO A 526 19.49 25.38 12.39
CA PRO A 526 20.64 26.24 12.19
C PRO A 526 21.80 25.84 13.12
N GLN A 527 22.99 25.63 12.53
CA GLN A 527 24.19 25.25 13.30
C GLN A 527 25.12 26.43 13.57
N THR A 528 25.15 27.42 12.66
CA THR A 528 26.03 28.57 12.71
C THR A 528 25.31 29.81 12.20
N ARG A 529 25.75 31.00 12.64
CA ARG A 529 25.19 32.26 12.14
C ARG A 529 25.50 32.47 10.66
N ALA A 530 24.49 32.81 9.87
CA ALA A 530 24.64 33.21 8.48
C ALA A 530 25.13 34.65 8.38
N LYS A 531 26.09 34.90 7.48
CA LYS A 531 26.56 36.26 7.20
C LYS A 531 25.53 37.02 6.34
N LEU A 532 25.29 38.28 6.69
CA LEU A 532 24.56 39.21 5.85
C LEU A 532 25.53 39.81 4.82
N PRO A 533 25.16 39.92 3.53
CA PRO A 533 25.99 40.62 2.54
C PRO A 533 26.28 42.06 2.96
N ALA A 534 27.44 42.59 2.55
CA ALA A 534 27.83 43.96 2.88
C ALA A 534 26.78 44.96 2.38
N GLY A 535 26.41 45.93 3.21
CA GLY A 535 25.41 46.97 2.89
C GLY A 535 23.95 46.49 2.84
N TRP A 536 23.67 45.19 2.96
CA TRP A 536 22.30 44.70 3.11
C TRP A 536 21.85 44.87 4.57
N ALA A 537 20.53 44.98 4.77
CA ALA A 537 19.92 45.09 6.10
C ALA A 537 18.83 44.02 6.28
N PHE A 538 18.76 43.43 7.48
CA PHE A 538 17.72 42.48 7.84
C PHE A 538 17.18 42.78 9.25
N GLY A 539 15.87 42.77 9.41
CA GLY A 539 15.24 43.00 10.70
C GLY A 539 13.72 43.14 10.62
N PRO A 540 13.06 43.47 11.74
CA PRO A 540 11.63 43.75 11.76
C PRO A 540 11.25 44.89 10.81
N ALA A 541 10.11 44.76 10.15
CA ALA A 541 9.53 45.82 9.34
C ALA A 541 9.26 47.05 10.23
N ALA A 542 9.83 48.20 9.85
CA ALA A 542 9.47 49.47 10.47
C ALA A 542 7.98 49.74 10.26
N GLU A 543 7.36 50.51 11.15
CA GLU A 543 5.92 50.74 11.13
C GLU A 543 5.39 51.24 9.77
N GLY A 544 6.13 52.16 9.12
CA GLY A 544 5.79 52.68 7.80
C GLY A 544 6.01 51.71 6.63
N ASP A 545 6.79 50.64 6.82
CA ASP A 545 7.16 49.70 5.75
C ASP A 545 6.31 48.42 5.76
N ARG A 546 5.47 48.22 6.78
CA ARG A 546 4.68 46.98 6.97
C ARG A 546 3.73 46.72 5.81
N GLU A 547 3.03 47.74 5.33
CA GLU A 547 2.11 47.59 4.19
C GLU A 547 2.87 47.24 2.91
N GLN A 548 4.05 47.83 2.69
CA GLN A 548 4.89 47.51 1.55
C GLN A 548 5.38 46.05 1.62
N ALA A 549 5.80 45.58 2.79
CA ALA A 549 6.24 44.21 3.01
C ALA A 549 5.10 43.19 2.83
N ILE A 550 3.90 43.51 3.32
CA ILE A 550 2.70 42.69 3.09
C ILE A 550 2.33 42.68 1.61
N GLY A 551 2.37 43.83 0.93
CA GLY A 551 2.15 43.94 -0.52
C GLY A 551 3.13 43.05 -1.30
N PHE A 552 4.41 43.10 -0.94
CA PHE A 552 5.44 42.25 -1.54
C PHE A 552 5.17 40.75 -1.36
N ILE A 553 4.70 40.33 -0.17
CA ILE A 553 4.29 38.95 0.08
C ILE A 553 3.06 38.59 -0.77
N ASN A 554 2.04 39.45 -0.79
CA ASN A 554 0.81 39.22 -1.53
C ASN A 554 1.10 39.09 -3.04
N ASP A 555 1.94 39.95 -3.60
CA ASP A 555 2.35 39.93 -5.00
C ASP A 555 3.13 38.67 -5.36
N TYR A 556 4.03 38.22 -4.48
CA TYR A 556 4.79 36.98 -4.66
C TYR A 556 3.89 35.75 -4.81
N TYR A 557 2.75 35.73 -4.11
CA TYR A 557 1.78 34.63 -4.17
C TYR A 557 0.56 34.90 -5.06
N ALA A 558 0.43 36.09 -5.66
CA ALA A 558 -0.74 36.47 -6.46
C ALA A 558 -0.96 35.59 -7.70
N ASP A 559 0.10 34.93 -8.18
CA ASP A 559 0.04 34.04 -9.34
C ASP A 559 -0.27 32.57 -8.99
N ARG A 560 -0.47 32.26 -7.69
CA ARG A 560 -0.87 30.93 -7.19
C ARG A 560 -2.36 30.68 -7.40
N ASN A 561 -2.70 29.40 -7.59
CA ASN A 561 -4.09 28.99 -7.81
C ASN A 561 -4.96 29.07 -6.57
N LEU A 562 -4.34 29.01 -5.40
CA LEU A 562 -5.02 29.17 -4.12
C LEU A 562 -4.02 29.89 -3.22
N TYR A 563 -4.42 31.03 -2.66
CA TYR A 563 -3.62 31.85 -1.76
C TYR A 563 -4.54 32.70 -0.87
N THR A 564 -4.12 32.95 0.37
CA THR A 564 -4.79 33.84 1.32
C THR A 564 -4.02 35.15 1.44
N PRO A 565 -4.55 36.27 0.90
CA PRO A 565 -3.96 37.59 1.06
C PRO A 565 -3.71 37.91 2.53
N MET A 566 -2.50 38.35 2.82
CA MET A 566 -2.11 38.80 4.14
C MET A 566 -2.53 40.26 4.33
N THR A 567 -2.97 40.58 5.55
CA THR A 567 -3.36 41.92 5.98
C THR A 567 -2.57 42.31 7.24
N LEU A 568 -2.66 43.59 7.64
CA LEU A 568 -2.04 44.05 8.88
C LEU A 568 -2.63 43.37 10.13
N ASP A 569 -3.92 43.02 10.10
CA ASP A 569 -4.61 42.36 11.22
C ASP A 569 -4.03 40.98 11.53
N ASP A 570 -3.56 40.28 10.48
CA ASP A 570 -2.95 38.95 10.63
C ASP A 570 -1.70 38.97 11.54
N LEU A 571 -0.98 40.11 11.60
CA LEU A 571 0.22 40.27 12.45
C LEU A 571 -0.07 40.15 13.96
N SER A 572 -1.33 40.31 14.37
CA SER A 572 -1.79 40.19 15.76
C SER A 572 -2.81 39.09 15.99
N ARG A 573 -3.22 38.38 14.92
CA ARG A 573 -4.30 37.39 14.96
C ARG A 573 -3.93 36.13 15.75
N PHE A 574 -2.67 35.73 15.74
CA PHE A 574 -2.20 34.55 16.47
C PHE A 574 -1.67 34.89 17.86
N PRO A 575 -1.89 34.03 18.87
CA PRO A 575 -1.20 34.16 20.15
C PRO A 575 0.32 34.25 19.97
N ASN A 576 0.97 35.15 20.70
CA ASN A 576 2.40 35.46 20.63
C ASN A 576 2.90 36.04 19.29
N ALA A 577 2.03 36.25 18.29
CA ALA A 577 2.41 36.99 17.10
C ALA A 577 2.39 38.49 17.39
N THR A 578 3.40 39.19 16.88
CA THR A 578 3.52 40.64 16.97
C THR A 578 3.91 41.22 15.61
N PRO A 579 3.67 42.51 15.37
CA PRO A 579 4.16 43.17 14.17
C PRO A 579 5.69 43.10 13.97
N ALA A 580 6.46 42.85 15.04
CA ALA A 580 7.91 42.66 14.96
C ALA A 580 8.32 41.31 14.33
N ASP A 581 7.38 40.38 14.17
CA ASP A 581 7.60 39.10 13.52
C ASP A 581 7.49 39.15 12.00
N LEU A 582 7.11 40.31 11.44
CA LEU A 582 7.28 40.60 10.01
C LEU A 582 8.71 41.08 9.77
N LEU A 583 9.51 40.25 9.12
CA LEU A 583 10.94 40.45 8.90
C LEU A 583 11.21 40.79 7.45
N CYS A 584 12.01 41.82 7.20
CA CYS A 584 12.33 42.31 5.88
C CYS A 584 13.83 42.22 5.61
N LEU A 585 14.17 41.97 4.34
CA LEU A 585 15.52 41.98 3.81
C LEU A 585 15.62 43.10 2.77
N TYR A 586 16.55 44.03 2.98
CA TYR A 586 16.83 45.14 2.09
C TYR A 586 18.24 45.02 1.49
N ASP A 587 18.39 45.42 0.23
CA ASP A 587 19.71 45.55 -0.39
C ASP A 587 20.41 46.89 -0.04
N GLU A 588 21.60 47.08 -0.61
CA GLU A 588 22.45 48.27 -0.41
C GLU A 588 21.78 49.59 -0.81
N GLN A 589 20.73 49.54 -1.64
CA GLN A 589 19.94 50.70 -2.06
C GLN A 589 18.65 50.85 -1.24
N HIS A 590 18.53 50.14 -0.11
CA HIS A 590 17.32 50.07 0.71
C HIS A 590 16.07 49.58 -0.03
N ARG A 591 16.23 48.77 -1.09
CA ARG A 591 15.09 48.17 -1.78
C ARG A 591 14.71 46.87 -1.10
N LEU A 592 13.41 46.64 -0.91
CA LEU A 592 12.90 45.39 -0.36
C LEU A 592 13.20 44.22 -1.32
N ARG A 593 13.98 43.25 -0.84
CA ARG A 593 14.39 42.04 -1.60
C ARG A 593 13.78 40.76 -1.07
N GLY A 594 13.29 40.77 0.16
CA GLY A 594 12.57 39.65 0.73
C GLY A 594 11.79 40.05 1.97
N ALA A 595 10.72 39.32 2.24
CA ALA A 595 9.89 39.51 3.40
C ALA A 595 9.44 38.14 3.91
N ALA A 596 9.44 37.98 5.23
CA ALA A 596 8.99 36.76 5.88
C ALA A 596 8.17 37.09 7.11
N TRP A 597 7.08 36.37 7.32
CA TRP A 597 6.33 36.44 8.57
C TRP A 597 6.54 35.17 9.35
N VAL A 598 7.04 35.30 10.58
CA VAL A 598 7.33 34.16 11.46
C VAL A 598 6.37 34.10 12.63
N TRP A 599 6.21 32.92 13.21
CA TRP A 599 5.39 32.71 14.39
C TRP A 599 6.00 31.64 15.30
N ALA A 600 6.02 31.90 16.61
CA ALA A 600 6.42 30.92 17.61
C ALA A 600 5.17 30.35 18.29
N PRO A 601 4.72 29.13 17.91
CA PRO A 601 3.44 28.59 18.37
C PRO A 601 3.46 28.12 19.81
N ALA A 602 4.62 28.02 20.47
CA ALA A 602 4.70 27.53 21.83
C ALA A 602 3.91 28.42 22.83
N PRO A 603 3.07 27.86 23.72
CA PRO A 603 2.77 26.44 23.96
C PRO A 603 1.50 25.90 23.25
N TYR A 604 0.99 26.59 22.24
CA TYR A 604 -0.29 26.30 21.56
C TYR A 604 -0.24 25.14 20.56
N ALA A 605 0.88 24.96 19.86
CA ALA A 605 1.15 23.82 19.00
C ALA A 605 2.63 23.45 19.09
N GLN A 606 2.95 22.27 19.60
CA GLN A 606 4.34 21.85 19.80
C GLN A 606 4.56 20.38 19.41
N VAL A 607 5.66 20.11 18.70
CA VAL A 607 6.10 18.74 18.45
C VAL A 607 6.84 18.24 19.68
N ILE A 608 6.44 17.10 20.23
CA ILE A 608 7.14 16.43 21.33
C ILE A 608 7.71 15.12 20.77
N PRO A 609 9.04 15.02 20.57
CA PRO A 609 9.67 13.77 20.20
C PRO A 609 9.56 12.77 21.35
N ILE A 610 8.90 11.64 21.11
CA ILE A 610 8.76 10.56 22.10
C ILE A 610 9.98 9.63 22.03
N LYS A 611 10.48 9.38 20.82
CA LYS A 611 11.64 8.55 20.58
C LYS A 611 12.38 9.00 19.32
N PHE A 612 13.60 9.49 19.49
CA PHE A 612 14.55 9.77 18.43
C PHE A 612 15.04 8.47 17.79
N ASP A 613 15.29 8.54 16.48
CA ASP A 613 16.04 7.52 15.76
C ASP A 613 17.52 7.49 16.16
N ALA A 614 18.26 6.49 15.68
CA ALA A 614 19.67 6.31 16.02
C ALA A 614 20.57 7.49 15.59
N MET A 615 20.28 8.11 14.44
CA MET A 615 21.04 9.25 13.92
C MET A 615 20.77 10.49 14.78
N SER A 616 19.51 10.78 15.07
CA SER A 616 19.07 11.88 15.92
C SER A 616 19.65 11.76 17.34
N LYS A 617 19.67 10.55 17.93
CA LYS A 617 20.35 10.28 19.22
C LYS A 617 21.85 10.48 19.15
N GLY A 618 22.49 10.07 18.06
CA GLY A 618 23.92 10.27 17.84
C GLY A 618 24.27 11.77 17.80
N TRP A 619 23.47 12.54 17.07
CA TRP A 619 23.63 13.98 16.94
C TRP A 619 23.40 14.72 18.27
N GLU A 620 22.32 14.41 18.99
CA GLU A 620 22.03 14.98 20.33
C GLU A 620 23.22 14.78 21.29
N LYS A 621 23.77 13.55 21.33
CA LYS A 621 24.94 13.22 22.17
C LYS A 621 26.18 14.01 21.76
N ALA A 622 26.45 14.13 20.46
CA ALA A 622 27.60 14.85 19.93
C ALA A 622 27.54 16.35 20.27
N VAL A 623 26.39 16.99 20.05
CA VAL A 623 26.18 18.42 20.37
C VAL A 623 26.27 18.64 21.88
N THR A 624 25.66 17.76 22.68
CA THR A 624 25.74 17.84 24.15
C THR A 624 27.18 17.72 24.65
N ALA A 625 27.97 16.80 24.09
CA ALA A 625 29.38 16.66 24.43
C ALA A 625 30.21 17.89 24.02
N ALA A 626 30.01 18.40 22.80
CA ALA A 626 30.70 19.60 22.32
C ALA A 626 30.37 20.84 23.17
N ARG A 627 29.11 21.02 23.59
CA ARG A 627 28.70 22.09 24.52
C ARG A 627 29.37 21.97 25.89
N ARG A 628 29.51 20.76 26.44
CA ARG A 628 30.26 20.54 27.69
C ARG A 628 31.73 20.94 27.59
N LEU A 629 32.29 20.90 26.38
CA LEU A 629 33.65 21.36 26.07
C LEU A 629 33.73 22.85 25.71
N GLY A 630 32.63 23.61 25.86
CA GLY A 630 32.60 25.06 25.63
C GLY A 630 32.28 25.49 24.20
N ALA A 631 31.87 24.57 23.31
CA ALA A 631 31.46 24.94 21.96
C ALA A 631 30.17 25.79 21.99
N PRO A 632 30.10 26.91 21.24
CA PRO A 632 28.94 27.81 21.21
C PRO A 632 27.82 27.27 20.31
N LEU A 633 27.40 26.03 20.55
CA LEU A 633 26.33 25.35 19.81
C LEU A 633 24.97 25.51 20.53
N PRO A 634 23.83 25.53 19.80
CA PRO A 634 22.51 25.57 20.41
C PRO A 634 22.20 24.30 21.21
N GLN A 635 21.26 24.39 22.16
CA GLN A 635 20.89 23.24 22.99
C GLN A 635 20.14 22.25 22.10
N PRO A 636 20.54 20.97 22.04
CA PRO A 636 19.79 20.01 21.25
C PRO A 636 18.44 19.72 21.93
N PRO A 637 17.41 19.35 21.16
CA PRO A 637 16.13 18.91 21.69
C PRO A 637 16.32 17.62 22.52
N VAL A 638 15.42 17.42 23.48
CA VAL A 638 15.46 16.29 24.42
C VAL A 638 14.20 15.45 24.24
N GLU A 639 14.34 14.12 24.21
CA GLU A 639 13.19 13.20 24.19
C GLU A 639 12.20 13.53 25.32
N GLY A 640 10.91 13.57 24.98
CA GLY A 640 9.81 13.89 25.89
C GLY A 640 9.60 15.38 26.16
N GLN A 641 10.47 16.28 25.67
CA GLN A 641 10.30 17.73 25.81
C GLN A 641 9.83 18.40 24.52
N PRO A 642 8.99 19.44 24.57
CA PRO A 642 8.56 20.16 23.38
C PRO A 642 9.71 20.77 22.57
N LEU A 643 9.67 20.53 21.25
CA LEU A 643 10.53 21.19 20.27
C LEU A 643 10.07 22.65 20.13
N LYS A 644 10.96 23.59 20.48
CA LYS A 644 10.80 25.01 20.18
C LYS A 644 11.08 25.26 18.70
N THR A 645 10.04 25.33 17.90
CA THR A 645 10.13 25.61 16.46
C THR A 645 9.61 27.00 16.14
N ILE A 646 10.28 27.73 15.24
CA ILE A 646 9.75 28.95 14.63
C ILE A 646 9.12 28.58 13.29
N HIS A 647 7.83 28.83 13.13
CA HIS A 647 7.12 28.57 11.89
C HIS A 647 7.25 29.80 10.98
N VAL A 648 7.82 29.65 9.80
CA VAL A 648 7.83 30.68 8.76
C VAL A 648 6.53 30.57 7.97
N ARG A 649 5.56 31.42 8.31
CA ARG A 649 4.19 31.43 7.76
C ARG A 649 4.15 31.92 6.32
N ARG A 650 4.94 32.95 6.02
CA ARG A 650 5.09 33.54 4.68
C ARG A 650 6.56 33.75 4.39
N LEU A 651 6.97 33.44 3.17
CA LEU A 651 8.33 33.66 2.70
C LEU A 651 8.29 34.12 1.24
N ALA A 652 8.61 35.38 1.02
CA ALA A 652 8.70 35.99 -0.31
C ALA A 652 10.10 36.56 -0.51
N PHE A 653 10.60 36.48 -1.74
CA PHE A 653 11.88 37.05 -2.12
C PHE A 653 11.93 37.34 -3.62
N ALA A 654 12.73 38.34 -4.00
CA ALA A 654 12.79 38.84 -5.36
C ALA A 654 13.50 37.88 -6.32
N ASP A 655 14.45 37.09 -5.81
CA ASP A 655 15.27 36.16 -6.58
C ASP A 655 15.93 35.09 -5.68
N GLN A 656 16.59 34.11 -6.28
CA GLN A 656 17.27 33.03 -5.56
C GLN A 656 18.38 33.51 -4.61
N GLN A 657 19.04 34.63 -4.90
CA GLN A 657 20.08 35.16 -4.01
C GLN A 657 19.45 35.73 -2.75
N ALA A 658 18.42 36.57 -2.90
CA ALA A 658 17.63 37.09 -1.79
C ALA A 658 17.03 35.95 -0.96
N GLY A 659 16.50 34.91 -1.61
CA GLY A 659 15.97 33.70 -0.96
C GLY A 659 17.01 32.99 -0.07
N LYS A 660 18.24 32.79 -0.57
CA LYS A 660 19.33 32.21 0.24
C LYS A 660 19.67 33.07 1.45
N VAL A 661 19.76 34.38 1.25
CA VAL A 661 20.13 35.32 2.31
C VAL A 661 19.05 35.35 3.39
N ILE A 662 17.78 35.54 3.01
CA ILE A 662 16.68 35.63 3.99
C ILE A 662 16.53 34.33 4.79
N VAL A 663 16.62 33.15 4.16
CA VAL A 663 16.57 31.87 4.89
C VAL A 663 17.75 31.72 5.85
N GLY A 664 18.94 32.15 5.45
CA GLY A 664 20.09 32.21 6.35
C GLY A 664 19.85 33.11 7.56
N GLN A 665 19.29 34.30 7.33
CA GLN A 665 18.98 35.25 8.40
C GLN A 665 17.84 34.79 9.31
N LEU A 666 16.82 34.12 8.78
CA LEU A 666 15.79 33.46 9.60
C LEU A 666 16.41 32.40 10.51
N GLY A 667 17.44 31.69 10.04
CA GLY A 667 18.24 30.81 10.89
C GLY A 667 18.95 31.55 12.05
N ASN A 668 19.40 32.79 11.83
CA ASN A 668 19.92 33.62 12.92
C ASN A 668 18.83 33.98 13.94
N VAL A 669 17.61 34.27 13.49
CA VAL A 669 16.46 34.56 14.36
C VAL A 669 16.12 33.36 15.25
N VAL A 670 16.18 32.14 14.71
CA VAL A 670 16.02 30.90 15.50
C VAL A 670 17.04 30.83 16.63
N LEU A 671 18.32 31.06 16.33
CA LEU A 671 19.39 31.03 17.31
C LEU A 671 19.23 32.13 18.37
N GLU A 672 18.86 33.35 17.96
CA GLU A 672 18.68 34.50 18.84
C GLU A 672 17.49 34.33 19.79
N ARG A 673 16.40 33.71 19.32
CA ARG A 673 15.22 33.41 20.14
C ARG A 673 15.37 32.13 20.98
N GLY A 674 16.51 31.45 20.90
CA GLY A 674 16.76 30.20 21.62
C GLY A 674 15.82 29.06 21.21
N ALA A 675 15.35 29.08 19.96
CA ALA A 675 14.59 27.99 19.36
C ALA A 675 15.53 26.89 18.84
N HIS A 676 15.01 25.68 18.66
CA HIS A 676 15.76 24.54 18.15
C HIS A 676 15.80 24.52 16.62
N SER A 677 14.72 24.97 15.98
CA SER A 677 14.55 24.86 14.54
C SER A 677 13.61 25.92 13.97
N MET A 678 13.58 26.03 12.65
CA MET A 678 12.49 26.67 11.92
C MET A 678 11.87 25.72 10.91
N SER A 679 10.58 25.93 10.64
CA SER A 679 9.84 25.14 9.68
C SER A 679 9.14 26.00 8.64
N TYR A 680 9.06 25.50 7.40
CA TYR A 680 8.36 26.15 6.30
C TYR A 680 7.96 25.17 5.21
N VAL A 681 6.98 25.54 4.40
CA VAL A 681 6.58 24.79 3.19
C VAL A 681 7.40 25.33 2.01
N ASP A 682 8.10 24.43 1.31
CA ASP A 682 8.90 24.80 0.14
C ASP A 682 8.01 25.32 -0.98
N ASP A 683 8.42 26.42 -1.59
CA ASP A 683 7.89 26.85 -2.88
C ASP A 683 8.57 26.03 -4.00
N PRO A 684 7.84 25.16 -4.72
CA PRO A 684 8.44 24.24 -5.68
C PRO A 684 9.08 24.94 -6.88
N ARG A 685 8.77 26.22 -7.13
CA ARG A 685 9.30 26.95 -8.30
C ARG A 685 10.76 27.38 -8.14
N VAL A 686 11.21 27.65 -6.91
CA VAL A 686 12.46 28.40 -6.73
C VAL A 686 13.59 27.55 -6.17
N GLY A 687 13.29 26.52 -5.37
CA GLY A 687 14.26 25.56 -4.82
C GLY A 687 15.42 26.23 -4.09
N ILE A 688 15.31 26.44 -2.78
CA ILE A 688 16.34 27.15 -2.01
C ILE A 688 17.52 26.20 -1.71
N PRO A 689 18.77 26.52 -2.10
CA PRO A 689 19.92 25.66 -1.83
C PRO A 689 20.23 25.60 -0.32
N LYS A 690 20.02 24.43 0.27
CA LYS A 690 20.11 24.11 1.71
C LYS A 690 21.56 23.84 2.20
N ARG A 691 22.59 24.38 1.53
CA ARG A 691 24.00 24.07 1.85
C ARG A 691 24.38 24.58 3.25
N HIS A 692 24.98 23.71 4.06
CA HIS A 692 25.54 24.00 5.39
C HIS A 692 24.50 24.13 6.53
N GLN A 693 23.26 23.72 6.30
CA GLN A 693 22.24 23.56 7.34
C GLN A 693 21.86 22.09 7.44
N LEU A 694 21.52 21.63 8.65
CA LEU A 694 20.88 20.33 8.81
C LEU A 694 19.40 20.53 8.44
N VAL A 695 18.97 19.87 7.37
CA VAL A 695 17.64 20.06 6.79
C VAL A 695 16.95 18.73 6.63
N PHE A 696 15.72 18.65 7.12
CA PHE A 696 14.82 17.52 6.94
C PHE A 696 13.69 17.96 6.01
N THR A 697 13.41 17.17 4.99
CA THR A 697 12.33 17.45 4.04
C THR A 697 11.38 16.27 4.05
N TYR A 698 10.11 16.56 4.29
CA TYR A 698 9.04 15.57 4.35
C TYR A 698 8.11 15.79 3.17
N PRO A 699 7.97 14.81 2.26
CA PRO A 699 7.04 14.91 1.15
C PRO A 699 5.60 14.80 1.68
N GLY A 700 4.70 15.54 1.04
CA GLY A 700 3.29 15.49 1.33
C GLY A 700 2.46 16.03 0.18
N HIS A 701 1.16 16.04 0.37
CA HIS A 701 0.23 16.52 -0.64
C HIS A 701 -0.93 17.30 -0.01
N ILE A 702 -1.42 18.27 -0.79
CA ILE A 702 -2.64 19.01 -0.49
C ILE A 702 -3.77 18.31 -1.25
N GLY A 703 -4.78 17.86 -0.53
CA GLY A 703 -6.02 17.39 -1.10
C GLY A 703 -7.12 18.44 -0.99
N ALA A 704 -8.08 18.39 -1.92
CA ALA A 704 -9.26 19.24 -1.85
C ALA A 704 -10.55 18.51 -2.22
N ARG A 705 -11.67 18.99 -1.65
CA ARG A 705 -13.03 18.56 -1.96
C ARG A 705 -13.91 19.80 -2.17
N LEU A 706 -14.62 19.84 -3.31
CA LEU A 706 -15.58 20.90 -3.62
C LEU A 706 -16.97 20.55 -3.10
N LYS A 707 -17.73 21.56 -2.71
CA LYS A 707 -19.19 21.40 -2.54
C LYS A 707 -19.83 21.23 -3.93
N PRO A 708 -20.79 20.30 -4.13
CA PRO A 708 -21.39 20.00 -5.43
C PRO A 708 -21.92 21.21 -6.23
N ASP A 709 -22.35 22.27 -5.54
CA ASP A 709 -22.90 23.49 -6.16
C ASP A 709 -21.89 24.67 -6.23
N SER A 710 -20.60 24.41 -6.04
CA SER A 710 -19.59 25.48 -6.05
C SER A 710 -19.24 25.91 -7.49
N PRO A 711 -19.18 27.22 -7.79
CA PRO A 711 -18.94 27.74 -9.15
C PRO A 711 -17.51 27.54 -9.69
N THR A 712 -16.62 26.89 -8.94
CA THR A 712 -15.19 26.77 -9.27
C THR A 712 -14.91 25.48 -10.03
N SER A 713 -14.60 25.56 -11.32
CA SER A 713 -14.17 24.39 -12.11
C SER A 713 -12.85 23.84 -11.56
N PHE A 714 -12.81 22.58 -11.13
CA PHE A 714 -11.66 21.93 -10.50
C PHE A 714 -10.36 21.99 -11.35
N GLU A 715 -10.49 22.05 -12.68
CA GLU A 715 -9.36 22.24 -13.61
C GLU A 715 -8.53 23.50 -13.29
N SER A 716 -9.17 24.58 -12.83
CA SER A 716 -8.47 25.82 -12.52
C SER A 716 -7.55 25.67 -11.33
N LEU A 717 -7.84 24.77 -10.37
CA LEU A 717 -6.97 24.50 -9.21
C LEU A 717 -5.75 23.66 -9.59
N ARG A 718 -5.86 22.80 -10.60
CA ARG A 718 -4.75 21.91 -11.07
C ARG A 718 -3.74 22.61 -11.98
N ALA A 719 -4.10 23.74 -12.60
CA ALA A 719 -3.29 24.39 -13.64
C ALA A 719 -2.00 25.09 -13.15
N ARG A 720 -1.86 25.39 -11.86
CA ARG A 720 -0.73 26.12 -11.24
C ARG A 720 -0.51 25.64 -9.79
N PRO A 721 0.66 25.91 -9.19
CA PRO A 721 0.95 25.52 -7.81
C PRO A 721 -0.05 26.14 -6.82
N VAL A 722 -0.51 25.32 -5.88
CA VAL A 722 -1.39 25.70 -4.77
C VAL A 722 -0.52 26.10 -3.58
N PHE A 723 -0.78 27.27 -2.98
CA PHE A 723 -0.13 27.69 -1.75
C PHE A 723 -1.18 28.02 -0.69
N ILE A 724 -1.34 27.11 0.27
CA ILE A 724 -2.18 27.38 1.44
C ILE A 724 -1.26 27.78 2.57
N ASP A 725 -1.66 28.77 3.37
CA ASP A 725 -1.06 28.95 4.69
C ASP A 725 -1.51 27.83 5.62
N VAL A 726 -0.92 26.65 5.42
CA VAL A 726 -1.35 25.45 6.11
C VAL A 726 -0.84 25.36 7.53
N SER A 727 0.04 26.26 7.98
CA SER A 727 0.82 26.07 9.22
C SER A 727 0.04 26.26 10.53
N LEU A 728 -1.30 26.26 10.48
CA LEU A 728 -2.14 25.91 11.64
C LEU A 728 -2.31 24.38 11.81
N THR A 729 -1.74 23.59 10.90
CA THR A 729 -1.60 22.13 10.96
C THR A 729 -0.83 21.66 12.16
#